data_AF-A0A4U5NHH9-F1
#
_entry.id   AF-A0A4U5NHH9-F1
#
_cell.length_a   1.000
_cell.length_b   1.000
_cell.length_c   1.000
_cell.angle_alpha   90.00
_cell.angle_beta   90.00
_cell.angle_gamma   90.00
#
_symmetry.space_group_name_H-M   'P 1'
#
loop_
_entity.id
_entity.type
_entity.pdbx_description
1 polymer ?
#
loop_
_entity_poly.entity_id
_entity_poly.type
_entity_poly.pdbx_seq_one_letter_code
_entity_poly.pdbx_strand_id
1 'polypeptide(L)'
;MLLFYELQRTGIFSHAKYVQALIRTGELSPEHPVMLKLRDGGSEDKGSLADKENGREFREEVIKPRSSDKSGKDAKAELIEDEPDNHILMSKNDNLTRHERFLIHLPIQQIEMNRSERNQRLVMLYGISDEREHATVTPRKVADNIVKIWQKKVNLEVPDLPPLPKTIVDASAKEVMNNREPKFRRKPAETYAECIATFKTQTYYDQHVIAAMCAESFIDMFRDFVSKGSSSHVIPTSESLDVLFYLMEYCQNINEIISISIELIPLLIAADDVLSQRQIPIIPGSLSAQHGYVITTYLSSHYQYFLMHPDAYKVLRGLFKLVEPQLRCKDRESCISAWARSISIFMLTAKMDLIKVNKDLVVVGKLSDLKSVFPSADVPSSPPKYSNGDRESAFSEMMKDLKLRRFMNYFDFKKKLSLLGQPGAGVSLVVAAFTAARDCGRRVEVLSDIATLVAHFAANKSIEADIYVVIDELCCSQKCKDKILPSSSRLKTDDIENIYAMATLTALLAAKHCVSAHALIVRLLEGVFRPFTGGKPIPGADKLEHMYRGLLLGTFIISMLICGTELPFCVDPVKQEKPGDRMPSDIRGIRTLFIRELNDTLMPILSILFLVAEPDKGDDDRATARTAWFKAPQYTASIQPVLKAAIRSICEQDWVNQRVFELCEKGRLEMFAKLRNNSQSQKIIRLALRRKCERNLKEELIANAENTVRLFLTRLFSSMNVWNMRAIIYDLRLMIKENEKIEKSTHTAFTQHQMLHLYDNLTQTIAGSCREYFMTMSPDKEGLQPIKVGKGFQLSR
;
A
#
# COMPACT_ATOMS: atom_id res chain seq x y z
N MET A 1 -10.13 5.89 18.06
CA MET A 1 -11.33 5.02 18.17
C MET A 1 -11.00 3.53 18.15
N LEU A 2 -10.19 3.05 17.20
CA LEU A 2 -9.72 1.66 17.12
C LEU A 2 -9.33 1.04 18.48
N LEU A 3 -8.51 1.73 19.28
CA LEU A 3 -8.08 1.24 20.59
C LEU A 3 -9.25 0.92 21.53
N PHE A 4 -10.24 1.81 21.65
CA PHE A 4 -11.37 1.59 22.55
C PHE A 4 -12.26 0.44 22.08
N TYR A 5 -12.42 0.28 20.78
CA TYR A 5 -13.15 -0.86 20.22
C TYR A 5 -12.45 -2.19 20.56
N GLU A 6 -11.13 -2.25 20.44
CA GLU A 6 -10.33 -3.43 20.83
C GLU A 6 -10.38 -3.70 22.34
N LEU A 7 -10.35 -2.65 23.17
CA LEU A 7 -10.52 -2.79 24.62
C LEU A 7 -11.93 -3.30 24.98
N GLN A 8 -12.95 -2.91 24.22
CA GLN A 8 -14.31 -3.43 24.38
C GLN A 8 -14.38 -4.91 23.99
N ARG A 9 -13.82 -5.28 22.84
CA ARG A 9 -13.78 -6.66 22.35
C ARG A 9 -13.05 -7.60 23.29
N THR A 10 -11.97 -7.14 23.91
CA THR A 10 -11.19 -7.90 24.89
C THR A 10 -11.83 -7.92 26.29
N GLY A 11 -12.95 -7.21 26.48
CA GLY A 11 -13.66 -7.13 27.76
C GLY A 11 -12.99 -6.23 28.80
N ILE A 12 -11.92 -5.53 28.44
CA ILE A 12 -11.19 -4.59 29.32
C ILE A 12 -12.01 -3.31 29.54
N PHE A 13 -12.75 -2.89 28.52
CA PHE A 13 -13.61 -1.71 28.57
C PHE A 13 -15.08 -2.11 28.38
N SER A 14 -16.00 -1.47 29.13
CA SER A 14 -17.44 -1.64 28.95
C SER A 14 -18.09 -0.29 28.69
N HIS A 15 -18.65 -0.14 27.49
CA HIS A 15 -19.37 1.06 27.09
C HIS A 15 -20.55 1.35 28.04
N ALA A 16 -21.36 0.34 28.38
CA ALA A 16 -22.47 0.51 29.32
C ALA A 16 -22.02 1.00 30.69
N LYS A 17 -21.01 0.37 31.30
CA LYS A 17 -20.52 0.79 32.64
C LYS A 17 -20.01 2.24 32.60
N TYR A 18 -19.31 2.59 31.52
CA TYR A 18 -18.81 3.94 31.31
C TYR A 18 -19.95 4.97 31.20
N VAL A 19 -20.95 4.74 30.35
CA VAL A 19 -22.10 5.65 30.20
C VAL A 19 -22.93 5.73 31.49
N GLN A 20 -23.16 4.61 32.17
CA GLN A 20 -23.86 4.60 33.45
C GLN A 20 -23.15 5.42 34.52
N ALA A 21 -21.81 5.39 34.57
CA ALA A 21 -21.04 6.21 35.49
C ALA A 21 -21.22 7.70 35.20
N LEU A 22 -21.18 8.11 33.92
CA LEU A 22 -21.39 9.50 33.50
C LEU A 22 -22.80 10.01 33.81
N ILE A 23 -23.82 9.14 33.69
CA ILE A 23 -25.18 9.47 34.11
C ILE A 23 -25.24 9.67 35.63
N ARG A 24 -24.58 8.79 36.41
CA ARG A 24 -24.54 8.90 37.88
C ARG A 24 -23.81 10.15 38.37
N THR A 25 -22.77 10.59 37.67
CA THR A 25 -22.04 11.82 38.02
C THR A 25 -22.71 13.10 37.50
N GLY A 26 -23.77 12.97 36.70
CA GLY A 26 -24.48 14.10 36.09
C GLY A 26 -23.79 14.70 34.86
N GLU A 27 -22.70 14.08 34.38
CA GLU A 27 -21.98 14.52 33.18
C GLU A 27 -22.76 14.23 31.88
N LEU A 28 -23.66 13.26 31.90
CA LEU A 28 -24.63 12.99 30.84
C LEU A 28 -26.06 12.95 31.41
N SER A 29 -27.01 13.58 30.73
CA SER A 29 -28.43 13.58 31.11
C SER A 29 -29.33 13.37 29.90
N PRO A 30 -30.37 12.51 29.99
CA PRO A 30 -31.38 12.35 28.93
C PRO A 30 -32.19 13.63 28.66
N GLU A 31 -32.29 14.53 29.65
CA GLU A 31 -33.02 15.80 29.54
C GLU A 31 -32.26 16.83 28.70
N HIS A 32 -30.94 16.64 28.55
CA HIS A 32 -30.07 17.49 27.74
C HIS A 32 -29.35 16.66 26.67
N PRO A 33 -30.07 16.15 25.66
CA PRO A 33 -29.50 15.35 24.58
C PRO A 33 -28.28 15.99 23.93
N VAL A 34 -27.24 15.18 23.71
CA VAL A 34 -25.96 15.67 23.18
C VAL A 34 -26.10 16.31 21.80
N MET A 35 -26.98 15.78 20.94
CA MET A 35 -27.14 16.27 19.58
C MET A 35 -27.80 17.65 19.50
N LEU A 36 -28.53 18.09 20.54
CA LEU A 36 -29.06 19.47 20.60
C LEU A 36 -27.92 20.49 20.75
N LYS A 37 -26.91 20.19 21.57
CA LYS A 37 -25.74 21.07 21.77
C LYS A 37 -24.94 21.30 20.49
N LEU A 38 -24.88 20.30 19.61
CA LEU A 38 -24.27 20.40 18.28
C LEU A 38 -25.03 21.35 17.36
N ARG A 39 -26.35 21.44 17.52
CA ARG A 39 -27.22 22.28 16.71
C ARG A 39 -27.20 23.75 17.15
N ASP A 40 -27.22 23.98 18.46
CA ASP A 40 -27.22 25.34 19.04
C ASP A 40 -25.87 26.06 18.87
N GLY A 41 -24.77 25.32 18.68
CA GLY A 41 -23.46 25.90 18.35
C GLY A 41 -23.33 26.40 16.90
N GLY A 42 -24.31 26.14 16.02
CA GLY A 42 -24.28 26.52 14.61
C GLY A 42 -25.02 27.82 14.27
N SER A 43 -25.69 28.47 15.23
CA SER A 43 -26.59 29.61 15.00
C SER A 43 -26.08 30.97 15.49
N GLU A 44 -24.88 31.07 16.07
CA GLU A 44 -24.36 32.34 16.60
C GLU A 44 -23.33 33.07 15.70
N ASP A 45 -23.23 32.75 14.40
CA ASP A 45 -22.31 33.47 13.49
C ASP A 45 -23.03 34.26 12.38
N LYS A 46 -24.17 34.86 12.73
CA LYS A 46 -24.83 35.93 11.96
C LYS A 46 -25.38 37.02 12.87
N GLY A 47 -24.49 37.68 13.62
CA GLY A 47 -24.89 38.87 14.36
C GLY A 47 -23.86 39.39 15.35
N SER A 48 -22.76 39.99 14.86
CA SER A 48 -22.07 41.16 15.45
C SER A 48 -20.68 41.34 14.85
N LEU A 49 -20.64 41.83 13.60
CA LEU A 49 -19.45 42.54 13.10
C LEU A 49 -19.53 44.00 13.59
N ALA A 50 -19.36 44.19 14.90
CA ALA A 50 -18.99 45.45 15.53
C ALA A 50 -18.77 45.17 17.03
N ASP A 51 -17.67 45.70 17.56
CA ASP A 51 -17.34 45.76 18.98
C ASP A 51 -16.85 44.45 19.64
N LYS A 52 -15.56 44.19 19.44
CA LYS A 52 -14.60 43.80 20.51
C LYS A 52 -13.17 43.90 19.99
N GLU A 53 -12.72 45.13 19.74
CA GLU A 53 -11.31 45.46 19.95
C GLU A 53 -11.01 45.41 21.44
N ASN A 54 -9.79 44.98 21.79
CA ASN A 54 -9.15 44.98 23.10
C ASN A 54 -9.39 43.75 24.00
N GLY A 55 -8.62 42.69 23.70
CA GLY A 55 -8.28 41.62 24.63
C GLY A 55 -7.17 40.75 24.04
N ARG A 56 -5.91 41.08 24.33
CA ARG A 56 -4.73 40.30 23.90
C ARG A 56 -4.74 38.93 24.60
N GLU A 57 -4.99 37.87 23.85
CA GLU A 57 -4.55 36.51 24.20
C GLU A 57 -3.54 36.01 23.17
N PHE A 58 -2.44 35.47 23.68
CA PHE A 58 -1.27 35.00 22.95
C PHE A 58 -1.64 33.90 21.94
N ARG A 59 -1.70 34.27 20.66
CA ARG A 59 -1.44 33.32 19.58
C ARG A 59 0.07 33.09 19.53
N GLU A 60 0.51 31.85 19.80
CA GLU A 60 1.76 31.36 19.22
C GLU A 60 1.59 31.37 17.69
N GLU A 61 1.95 32.50 17.08
CA GLU A 61 2.31 32.51 15.67
C GLU A 61 3.49 31.56 15.51
N VAL A 62 3.24 30.41 14.89
CA VAL A 62 4.28 29.62 14.25
C VAL A 62 4.93 30.54 13.23
N ILE A 63 6.02 31.19 13.65
CA ILE A 63 6.93 31.92 12.79
C ILE A 63 7.42 30.90 11.77
N LYS A 64 6.81 30.90 10.59
CA LYS A 64 7.43 30.32 9.40
C LYS A 64 8.78 31.04 9.27
N PRO A 65 9.92 30.34 9.34
CA PRO A 65 11.18 30.96 8.97
C PRO A 65 11.00 31.39 7.51
N ARG A 66 11.10 32.70 7.25
CA ARG A 66 11.41 33.20 5.92
C ARG A 66 12.80 32.64 5.58
N SER A 67 12.84 31.46 4.96
CA SER A 67 14.02 31.03 4.23
C SER A 67 14.20 32.05 3.11
N SER A 68 15.24 32.86 3.26
CA SER A 68 15.82 33.59 2.14
C SER A 68 16.49 32.57 1.24
N ASP A 69 15.68 31.87 0.45
CA ASP A 69 16.14 31.08 -0.68
C ASP A 69 15.30 31.44 -1.90
N LYS A 70 15.84 32.35 -2.71
CA LYS A 70 15.40 32.59 -4.09
C LYS A 70 15.87 31.42 -4.99
N SER A 71 15.62 30.17 -4.57
CA SER A 71 16.03 28.95 -5.29
C SER A 71 14.94 27.86 -5.30
N GLY A 72 13.76 28.10 -4.72
CA GLY A 72 12.72 27.07 -4.51
C GLY A 72 11.48 27.12 -5.40
N LYS A 73 11.56 27.57 -6.67
CA LYS A 73 10.40 27.55 -7.61
C LYS A 73 10.43 26.43 -8.65
N ASP A 74 11.32 25.45 -8.54
CA ASP A 74 11.51 24.38 -9.53
C ASP A 74 11.31 22.95 -8.97
N ALA A 75 10.38 22.74 -8.04
CA ALA A 75 10.03 21.38 -7.62
C ALA A 75 9.08 20.72 -8.65
N LYS A 76 9.64 20.07 -9.68
CA LYS A 76 8.83 19.29 -10.63
C LYS A 76 8.30 17.97 -10.05
N ALA A 77 8.78 17.51 -8.89
CA ALA A 77 8.30 16.31 -8.24
C ALA A 77 8.11 16.52 -6.72
N GLU A 78 6.92 16.23 -6.22
CA GLU A 78 6.48 16.51 -4.85
C GLU A 78 5.88 15.28 -4.17
N LEU A 79 5.99 15.21 -2.84
CA LEU A 79 5.35 14.17 -2.05
C LEU A 79 3.85 14.46 -1.93
N ILE A 80 3.05 13.40 -1.88
CA ILE A 80 1.61 13.53 -1.68
C ILE A 80 1.35 13.99 -0.24
N GLU A 81 0.63 15.10 -0.07
CA GLU A 81 0.11 15.56 1.22
C GLU A 81 -1.05 14.67 1.67
N ASP A 82 -1.04 14.25 2.94
CA ASP A 82 -2.16 13.51 3.52
C ASP A 82 -3.25 14.48 3.95
N GLU A 83 -4.52 14.09 3.75
CA GLU A 83 -5.62 14.79 4.40
C GLU A 83 -5.53 14.63 5.93
N PRO A 84 -5.79 15.69 6.70
CA PRO A 84 -5.79 15.58 8.15
C PRO A 84 -6.87 14.58 8.60
N ASP A 85 -6.50 13.67 9.50
CA ASP A 85 -7.40 12.67 10.12
C ASP A 85 -8.36 13.33 11.13
N ASN A 86 -9.15 14.28 10.64
CA ASN A 86 -10.19 14.96 11.41
C ASN A 86 -11.54 14.54 10.83
N HIS A 87 -12.21 13.60 11.50
CA HIS A 87 -13.62 13.34 11.20
C HIS A 87 -14.40 14.65 11.31
N ILE A 88 -15.40 14.84 10.44
CA ILE A 88 -16.22 16.07 10.36
C ILE A 88 -16.85 16.46 11.72
N LEU A 89 -17.04 15.48 12.60
CA LEU A 89 -17.68 15.60 13.92
C LEU A 89 -16.66 15.44 15.08
N MET A 90 -15.36 15.52 14.79
CA MET A 90 -14.26 15.56 15.76
C MET A 90 -13.57 16.95 15.77
N SER A 91 -14.16 17.95 15.10
CA SER A 91 -13.68 19.32 15.07
C SER A 91 -13.43 19.86 16.49
N LYS A 92 -12.32 20.59 16.63
CA LYS A 92 -11.95 21.24 17.91
C LYS A 92 -12.85 22.43 18.26
N ASN A 93 -13.65 22.94 17.32
CA ASN A 93 -14.44 24.15 17.48
C ASN A 93 -15.87 23.89 18.01
N ASP A 94 -16.18 22.66 18.43
CA ASP A 94 -17.51 22.29 18.88
C ASP A 94 -17.57 22.33 20.40
N ASN A 95 -18.64 22.88 20.99
CA ASN A 95 -18.93 22.98 22.44
C ASN A 95 -19.08 21.62 23.17
N LEU A 96 -18.59 20.53 22.58
CA LEU A 96 -18.69 19.18 23.11
C LEU A 96 -17.51 18.84 24.03
N THR A 97 -17.82 18.14 25.12
CA THR A 97 -16.84 17.48 25.99
C THR A 97 -16.25 16.23 25.33
N ARG A 98 -15.18 15.68 25.92
CA ARG A 98 -14.61 14.39 25.47
C ARG A 98 -15.59 13.24 25.65
N HIS A 99 -16.38 13.26 26.72
CA HIS A 99 -17.36 12.21 27.04
C HIS A 99 -18.48 12.16 26.00
N GLU A 100 -18.99 13.32 25.61
CA GLU A 100 -20.01 13.46 24.56
C GLU A 100 -19.48 13.02 23.20
N ARG A 101 -18.24 13.40 22.84
CA ARG A 101 -17.59 12.91 21.61
C ARG A 101 -17.45 11.39 21.60
N PHE A 102 -17.08 10.78 22.74
CA PHE A 102 -17.04 9.32 22.85
C PHE A 102 -18.43 8.70 22.71
N LEU A 103 -19.47 9.27 23.31
CA LEU A 103 -20.84 8.77 23.15
C LEU A 103 -21.31 8.81 21.69
N ILE A 104 -20.96 9.87 20.94
CA ILE A 104 -21.31 10.02 19.52
C ILE A 104 -20.59 8.97 18.68
N HIS A 105 -19.29 8.77 18.89
CA HIS A 105 -18.47 8.06 17.92
C HIS A 105 -18.09 6.63 18.32
N LEU A 106 -18.13 6.29 19.60
CA LEU A 106 -17.61 5.00 20.07
C LEU A 106 -18.51 3.86 19.57
N PRO A 107 -17.99 2.91 18.77
CA PRO A 107 -18.80 1.82 18.23
C PRO A 107 -19.25 0.87 19.33
N ILE A 108 -20.48 0.38 19.23
CA ILE A 108 -21.00 -0.74 20.04
C ILE A 108 -21.21 -1.91 19.09
N GLN A 109 -20.77 -3.10 19.48
CA GLN A 109 -20.97 -4.30 18.65
C GLN A 109 -22.47 -4.55 18.44
N GLN A 110 -22.85 -4.88 17.20
CA GLN A 110 -24.24 -5.04 16.76
C GLN A 110 -24.84 -6.42 17.12
N ILE A 111 -24.53 -6.91 18.32
CA ILE A 111 -25.04 -8.19 18.84
C ILE A 111 -26.25 -7.96 19.75
N GLU A 112 -27.13 -8.97 19.87
CA GLU A 112 -28.36 -8.87 20.65
C GLU A 112 -28.10 -8.53 22.13
N MET A 113 -26.99 -9.03 22.69
CA MET A 113 -26.56 -8.72 24.06
C MET A 113 -26.40 -7.22 24.33
N ASN A 114 -26.04 -6.42 23.32
CA ASN A 114 -25.82 -4.99 23.45
C ASN A 114 -27.07 -4.15 23.11
N ARG A 115 -28.24 -4.77 22.96
CA ARG A 115 -29.48 -4.05 22.61
C ARG A 115 -29.83 -2.95 23.62
N SER A 116 -29.69 -3.22 24.92
CA SER A 116 -29.92 -2.23 25.98
C SER A 116 -28.92 -1.08 25.91
N GLU A 117 -27.64 -1.37 25.66
CA GLU A 117 -26.57 -0.36 25.55
C GLU A 117 -26.80 0.56 24.35
N ARG A 118 -27.15 -0.01 23.19
CA ARG A 118 -27.50 0.75 21.97
C ARG A 118 -28.70 1.65 22.21
N ASN A 119 -29.72 1.15 22.90
CA ASN A 119 -30.90 1.93 23.26
C ASN A 119 -30.56 3.06 24.23
N GLN A 120 -29.73 2.80 25.25
CA GLN A 120 -29.26 3.82 26.19
C GLN A 120 -28.48 4.93 25.46
N ARG A 121 -27.59 4.57 24.53
CA ARG A 121 -26.87 5.53 23.69
C ARG A 121 -27.84 6.43 22.92
N LEU A 122 -28.85 5.86 22.26
CA LEU A 122 -29.84 6.63 21.50
C LEU A 122 -30.59 7.63 22.38
N VAL A 123 -31.00 7.22 23.59
CA VAL A 123 -31.68 8.11 24.54
C VAL A 123 -30.77 9.25 24.99
N MET A 124 -29.48 8.98 25.24
CA MET A 124 -28.53 10.05 25.63
C MET A 124 -28.22 11.02 24.49
N LEU A 125 -28.26 10.56 23.23
CA LEU A 125 -27.94 11.41 22.07
C LEU A 125 -29.13 12.26 21.62
N TYR A 126 -30.34 11.69 21.60
CA TYR A 126 -31.53 12.29 20.97
C TYR A 126 -32.73 12.47 21.91
N GLY A 127 -32.65 11.99 23.16
CA GLY A 127 -33.77 12.02 24.10
C GLY A 127 -34.92 11.09 23.70
N ILE A 128 -36.14 11.46 24.11
CA ILE A 128 -37.39 10.80 23.71
C ILE A 128 -38.10 11.72 22.71
N SER A 129 -37.64 11.69 21.46
CA SER A 129 -38.08 12.58 20.38
C SER A 129 -38.23 11.82 19.05
N ASP A 130 -38.88 12.43 18.06
CA ASP A 130 -38.96 11.89 16.69
C ASP A 130 -37.58 11.80 16.02
N GLU A 131 -36.62 12.65 16.42
CA GLU A 131 -35.24 12.61 15.94
C GLU A 131 -34.57 11.27 16.27
N ARG A 132 -34.93 10.65 17.40
CA ARG A 132 -34.44 9.32 17.77
C ARG A 132 -34.91 8.25 16.79
N GLU A 133 -36.15 8.32 16.31
CA GLU A 133 -36.66 7.37 15.31
C GLU A 133 -35.93 7.57 13.98
N HIS A 134 -35.77 8.81 13.53
CA HIS A 134 -35.00 9.14 12.33
C HIS A 134 -33.53 8.66 12.39
N ALA A 135 -32.89 8.78 13.56
CA ALA A 135 -31.52 8.30 13.76
C ALA A 135 -31.39 6.77 13.62
N THR A 136 -32.44 6.00 13.89
CA THR A 136 -32.42 4.53 13.69
C THR A 136 -32.61 4.11 12.24
N VAL A 137 -33.37 4.90 11.46
CA VAL A 137 -33.70 4.58 10.06
C VAL A 137 -32.60 5.04 9.09
N THR A 138 -31.87 6.11 9.43
CA THR A 138 -30.87 6.72 8.54
C THR A 138 -29.74 5.75 8.16
N PRO A 139 -29.10 5.02 9.10
CA PRO A 139 -28.10 4.00 8.77
C PRO A 139 -28.62 2.94 7.79
N ARG A 140 -29.88 2.48 7.95
CA ARG A 140 -30.50 1.50 7.03
C ARG A 140 -30.62 2.04 5.61
N LYS A 141 -31.07 3.28 5.44
CA LYS A 141 -31.16 3.92 4.11
C LYS A 141 -29.80 4.03 3.42
N VAL A 142 -28.76 4.40 4.17
CA VAL A 142 -27.39 4.49 3.65
C VAL A 142 -26.90 3.08 3.26
N ALA A 143 -27.07 2.09 4.13
CA ALA A 143 -26.71 0.69 3.86
C ALA A 143 -27.41 0.16 2.61
N ASP A 144 -28.71 0.41 2.44
CA ASP A 144 -29.47 -0.07 1.27
C ASP A 144 -28.98 0.56 -0.04
N ASN A 145 -28.51 1.81 0.00
CA ASN A 145 -27.92 2.45 -1.17
C ASN A 145 -26.54 1.89 -1.53
N ILE A 146 -25.74 1.53 -0.52
CA ILE A 146 -24.44 0.86 -0.73
C ILE A 146 -24.66 -0.57 -1.23
N VAL A 147 -25.59 -1.32 -0.65
CA VAL A 147 -25.93 -2.70 -1.04
C VAL A 147 -26.34 -2.79 -2.52
N LYS A 148 -27.00 -1.76 -3.06
CA LYS A 148 -27.32 -1.69 -4.51
C LYS A 148 -26.09 -1.72 -5.41
N ILE A 149 -24.89 -1.41 -4.90
CA ILE A 149 -23.64 -1.52 -5.67
C ILE A 149 -23.48 -2.96 -6.15
N TRP A 150 -23.50 -3.94 -5.25
CA TRP A 150 -23.31 -5.34 -5.63
C TRP A 150 -24.58 -6.09 -6.03
N GLN A 151 -25.75 -5.50 -5.82
CA GLN A 151 -26.98 -6.04 -6.37
C GLN A 151 -27.21 -5.63 -7.83
N LYS A 152 -26.81 -4.42 -8.25
CA LYS A 152 -27.22 -3.84 -9.55
C LYS A 152 -26.10 -3.25 -10.40
N LYS A 153 -25.00 -2.78 -9.80
CA LYS A 153 -23.95 -2.00 -10.49
C LYS A 153 -22.69 -2.82 -10.79
N VAL A 154 -22.28 -3.66 -9.84
CA VAL A 154 -21.01 -4.39 -9.83
C VAL A 154 -21.27 -5.85 -9.41
N ASN A 155 -21.68 -6.68 -10.37
CA ASN A 155 -22.11 -8.05 -10.12
C ASN A 155 -21.79 -8.99 -11.28
N LEU A 156 -21.87 -10.29 -11.01
CA LEU A 156 -21.68 -11.36 -11.96
C LEU A 156 -23.01 -12.06 -12.20
N GLU A 157 -23.52 -11.98 -13.42
CA GLU A 157 -24.72 -12.67 -13.86
C GLU A 157 -24.33 -14.04 -14.45
N VAL A 158 -24.75 -15.11 -13.79
CA VAL A 158 -24.50 -16.49 -14.18
C VAL A 158 -25.70 -17.00 -14.98
N PRO A 159 -25.52 -17.41 -16.25
CA PRO A 159 -26.62 -17.91 -17.08
C PRO A 159 -27.39 -19.06 -16.43
N ASP A 160 -28.71 -19.02 -16.57
CA ASP A 160 -29.59 -20.12 -16.16
C ASP A 160 -29.82 -21.07 -17.32
N LEU A 161 -28.92 -22.03 -17.50
CA LEU A 161 -29.02 -23.00 -18.59
C LEU A 161 -28.84 -24.43 -18.04
N PRO A 162 -29.73 -25.37 -18.41
CA PRO A 162 -29.61 -26.78 -17.97
C PRO A 162 -28.27 -27.37 -18.42
N PRO A 163 -27.66 -28.35 -17.73
CA PRO A 163 -26.36 -28.93 -18.10
C PRO A 163 -26.35 -29.48 -19.54
N LEU A 164 -25.22 -29.37 -20.25
CA LEU A 164 -25.14 -29.89 -21.62
C LEU A 164 -25.19 -31.42 -21.64
N PRO A 165 -25.93 -32.03 -22.59
CA PRO A 165 -25.78 -33.44 -22.93
C PRO A 165 -24.33 -33.74 -23.35
N LYS A 166 -23.79 -34.90 -22.94
CA LYS A 166 -22.39 -35.31 -23.18
C LYS A 166 -22.01 -35.51 -24.67
N THR A 167 -22.93 -35.33 -25.62
CA THR A 167 -22.82 -35.76 -27.03
C THR A 167 -22.85 -34.61 -28.06
N ILE A 168 -22.59 -33.36 -27.68
CA ILE A 168 -22.57 -32.24 -28.64
C ILE A 168 -21.22 -32.20 -29.38
N VAL A 169 -21.27 -32.34 -30.71
CA VAL A 169 -20.11 -32.47 -31.59
C VAL A 169 -19.82 -31.14 -32.31
N ASP A 170 -18.62 -30.61 -32.04
CA ASP A 170 -17.74 -29.70 -32.78
C ASP A 170 -18.16 -28.23 -33.10
N ALA A 171 -19.26 -27.93 -33.78
CA ALA A 171 -19.53 -26.55 -34.25
C ALA A 171 -20.60 -25.80 -33.42
N SER A 172 -21.72 -26.44 -33.09
CA SER A 172 -22.76 -25.89 -32.21
C SER A 172 -22.30 -25.80 -30.75
N ALA A 173 -21.30 -26.62 -30.35
CA ALA A 173 -20.71 -26.58 -29.03
C ALA A 173 -20.14 -25.19 -28.72
N LYS A 174 -19.38 -24.58 -29.63
CA LYS A 174 -18.72 -23.29 -29.39
C LYS A 174 -19.70 -22.14 -29.16
N GLU A 175 -20.77 -22.09 -29.95
CA GLU A 175 -21.83 -21.07 -29.81
C GLU A 175 -22.65 -21.28 -28.53
N VAL A 176 -22.94 -22.54 -28.19
CA VAL A 176 -23.61 -22.91 -26.95
C VAL A 176 -22.74 -22.65 -25.71
N MET A 177 -21.43 -22.81 -25.82
CA MET A 177 -20.48 -22.47 -24.74
C MET A 177 -20.32 -20.96 -24.56
N ASN A 178 -20.31 -20.18 -25.64
CA ASN A 178 -20.31 -18.72 -25.56
C ASN A 178 -21.58 -18.19 -24.87
N ASN A 179 -22.73 -18.83 -25.10
CA ASN A 179 -24.00 -18.48 -24.42
C ASN A 179 -24.02 -18.83 -22.92
N ARG A 180 -23.04 -19.59 -22.42
CA ARG A 180 -22.85 -19.92 -20.99
C ARG A 180 -21.84 -19.02 -20.29
N GLU A 181 -21.24 -18.06 -20.99
CA GLU A 181 -20.29 -17.14 -20.36
C GLU A 181 -20.97 -16.27 -19.30
N PRO A 182 -20.36 -16.11 -18.12
CA PRO A 182 -20.93 -15.24 -17.11
C PRO A 182 -20.80 -13.79 -17.56
N LYS A 183 -21.88 -13.03 -17.42
CA LYS A 183 -21.90 -11.62 -17.80
C LYS A 183 -21.44 -10.78 -16.62
N PHE A 184 -20.26 -10.20 -16.77
CA PHE A 184 -19.68 -9.32 -15.77
C PHE A 184 -20.20 -7.90 -15.95
N ARG A 185 -20.99 -7.42 -15.00
CA ARG A 185 -21.50 -6.05 -14.96
C ARG A 185 -20.60 -5.22 -14.06
N ARG A 186 -19.86 -4.27 -14.64
CA ARG A 186 -18.98 -3.35 -13.92
C ARG A 186 -19.27 -1.91 -14.33
N LYS A 187 -20.00 -1.18 -13.50
CA LYS A 187 -20.10 0.28 -13.65
C LYS A 187 -18.84 0.94 -13.05
N PRO A 188 -18.34 2.05 -13.64
CA PRO A 188 -17.19 2.79 -13.11
C PRO A 188 -17.38 3.20 -11.65
N ALA A 189 -16.28 3.30 -10.89
CA ALA A 189 -16.32 3.66 -9.47
C ALA A 189 -17.03 5.00 -9.19
N GLU A 190 -16.88 5.97 -10.10
CA GLU A 190 -17.56 7.27 -10.10
C GLU A 190 -19.08 7.14 -9.94
N THR A 191 -19.69 6.10 -10.51
CA THR A 191 -21.15 5.89 -10.48
C THR A 191 -21.71 5.52 -9.11
N TYR A 192 -20.84 5.21 -8.15
CA TYR A 192 -21.21 4.91 -6.77
C TYR A 192 -20.32 5.61 -5.75
N ALA A 193 -19.49 6.56 -6.18
CA ALA A 193 -18.63 7.35 -5.31
C ALA A 193 -19.45 8.13 -4.25
N GLU A 194 -20.61 8.66 -4.63
CA GLU A 194 -21.51 9.37 -3.72
C GLU A 194 -22.05 8.48 -2.58
N CYS A 195 -22.29 7.19 -2.84
CA CYS A 195 -22.70 6.23 -1.81
C CYS A 195 -21.62 6.11 -0.73
N ILE A 196 -20.36 6.05 -1.15
CA ILE A 196 -19.21 5.97 -0.25
C ILE A 196 -18.96 7.32 0.45
N ALA A 197 -19.08 8.44 -0.26
CA ALA A 197 -18.97 9.76 0.35
C ALA A 197 -20.02 9.97 1.46
N THR A 198 -21.27 9.56 1.21
CA THR A 198 -22.35 9.60 2.22
C THR A 198 -22.05 8.74 3.43
N PHE A 199 -21.42 7.57 3.25
CA PHE A 199 -20.97 6.74 4.37
C PHE A 199 -19.92 7.44 5.23
N LYS A 200 -18.95 8.12 4.62
CA LYS A 200 -17.85 8.82 5.32
C LYS A 200 -18.31 9.97 6.20
N THR A 201 -19.47 10.56 5.92
CA THR A 201 -20.03 11.65 6.73
C THR A 201 -20.75 11.15 7.99
N GLN A 202 -21.05 9.85 8.08
CA GLN A 202 -21.73 9.27 9.24
C GLN A 202 -20.80 9.18 10.44
N THR A 203 -21.35 9.11 11.66
CA THR A 203 -20.53 8.89 12.88
C THR A 203 -19.77 7.56 12.79
N TYR A 204 -18.62 7.43 13.47
CA TYR A 204 -17.90 6.14 13.50
C TYR A 204 -18.78 4.98 14.01
N TYR A 205 -19.72 5.24 14.92
CA TYR A 205 -20.71 4.26 15.36
C TYR A 205 -21.63 3.83 14.20
N ASP A 206 -22.23 4.79 13.48
CA ASP A 206 -23.15 4.50 12.39
C ASP A 206 -22.43 3.84 11.21
N GLN A 207 -21.18 4.20 10.96
CA GLN A 207 -20.33 3.52 9.99
C GLN A 207 -20.20 2.02 10.30
N HIS A 208 -20.04 1.62 11.57
CA HIS A 208 -20.01 0.21 11.96
C HIS A 208 -21.36 -0.48 11.75
N VAL A 209 -22.46 0.20 12.11
CA VAL A 209 -23.83 -0.32 11.88
C VAL A 209 -24.06 -0.59 10.39
N ILE A 210 -23.77 0.41 9.55
CA ILE A 210 -23.92 0.34 8.10
C ILE A 210 -23.06 -0.78 7.52
N ALA A 211 -21.77 -0.85 7.91
CA ALA A 211 -20.84 -1.85 7.41
C ALA A 211 -21.29 -3.29 7.77
N ALA A 212 -21.84 -3.50 8.97
CA ALA A 212 -22.39 -4.79 9.39
C ALA A 212 -23.60 -5.21 8.53
N MET A 213 -24.54 -4.28 8.29
CA MET A 213 -25.71 -4.53 7.45
C MET A 213 -25.34 -4.79 5.99
N CYS A 214 -24.31 -4.12 5.50
CA CYS A 214 -23.71 -4.37 4.21
C CYS A 214 -23.06 -5.76 4.13
N ALA A 215 -22.35 -6.19 5.17
CA ALA A 215 -21.73 -7.51 5.25
C ALA A 215 -22.75 -8.64 5.22
N GLU A 216 -23.81 -8.55 6.04
CA GLU A 216 -24.89 -9.53 6.04
C GLU A 216 -25.51 -9.67 4.65
N SER A 217 -25.86 -8.54 4.00
CA SER A 217 -26.42 -8.57 2.65
C SER A 217 -25.47 -9.21 1.63
N PHE A 218 -24.16 -8.97 1.74
CA PHE A 218 -23.17 -9.54 0.84
C PHE A 218 -23.07 -11.06 1.01
N ILE A 219 -23.01 -11.53 2.26
CA ILE A 219 -22.94 -12.96 2.61
C ILE A 219 -24.24 -13.67 2.21
N ASP A 220 -25.39 -13.05 2.45
CA ASP A 220 -26.70 -13.62 2.09
C ASP A 220 -26.85 -13.85 0.59
N MET A 221 -26.27 -13.01 -0.26
CA MET A 221 -26.27 -13.28 -1.71
C MET A 221 -25.51 -14.56 -2.07
N PHE A 222 -24.41 -14.87 -1.39
CA PHE A 222 -23.72 -16.15 -1.57
C PHE A 222 -24.50 -17.31 -0.98
N ARG A 223 -25.08 -17.16 0.22
CA ARG A 223 -25.95 -18.19 0.82
C ARG A 223 -27.12 -18.51 -0.10
N ASP A 224 -27.77 -17.49 -0.66
CA ASP A 224 -28.86 -17.63 -1.61
C ASP A 224 -28.41 -18.32 -2.90
N PHE A 225 -27.26 -17.94 -3.45
CA PHE A 225 -26.71 -18.59 -4.65
C PHE A 225 -26.41 -20.08 -4.43
N VAL A 226 -25.84 -20.43 -3.27
CA VAL A 226 -25.51 -21.82 -2.91
C VAL A 226 -26.75 -22.63 -2.57
N SER A 227 -27.68 -22.09 -1.77
CA SER A 227 -28.84 -22.83 -1.25
C SER A 227 -30.03 -22.87 -2.21
N LYS A 228 -30.32 -21.76 -2.91
CA LYS A 228 -31.47 -21.66 -3.83
C LYS A 228 -31.13 -22.12 -5.25
N GLY A 229 -29.89 -22.56 -5.49
CA GLY A 229 -29.44 -23.16 -6.74
C GLY A 229 -29.85 -22.34 -7.97
N SER A 230 -30.46 -23.00 -8.96
CA SER A 230 -30.87 -22.43 -10.26
C SER A 230 -31.90 -21.30 -10.20
N SER A 231 -32.33 -20.82 -9.04
CA SER A 231 -33.20 -19.63 -8.94
C SER A 231 -32.45 -18.34 -8.63
N SER A 232 -31.18 -18.43 -8.23
CA SER A 232 -30.29 -17.29 -8.05
C SER A 232 -29.20 -17.29 -9.12
N HIS A 233 -29.06 -16.16 -9.80
CA HIS A 233 -28.16 -15.96 -10.95
C HIS A 233 -27.18 -14.83 -10.74
N VAL A 234 -27.23 -14.13 -9.61
CA VAL A 234 -26.41 -12.95 -9.38
C VAL A 234 -25.50 -13.20 -8.20
N ILE A 235 -24.20 -13.09 -8.44
CA ILE A 235 -23.17 -13.20 -7.42
C ILE A 235 -22.48 -11.84 -7.29
N PRO A 236 -22.25 -11.34 -6.07
CA PRO A 236 -21.44 -10.14 -5.90
C PRO A 236 -19.99 -10.44 -6.30
N THR A 237 -19.29 -9.46 -6.89
CA THR A 237 -17.93 -9.69 -7.43
C THR A 237 -16.85 -9.35 -6.41
N SER A 238 -15.59 -9.63 -6.75
CA SER A 238 -14.46 -9.27 -5.90
C SER A 238 -14.31 -7.76 -5.69
N GLU A 239 -14.69 -6.93 -6.66
CA GLU A 239 -14.66 -5.47 -6.54
C GLU A 239 -15.69 -4.98 -5.53
N SER A 240 -16.81 -5.69 -5.43
CA SER A 240 -17.83 -5.48 -4.42
C SER A 240 -17.35 -5.91 -3.04
N LEU A 241 -16.61 -7.02 -2.94
CA LEU A 241 -15.92 -7.39 -1.69
C LEU A 241 -14.88 -6.33 -1.28
N ASP A 242 -14.14 -5.80 -2.24
CA ASP A 242 -13.16 -4.73 -2.02
C ASP A 242 -13.85 -3.41 -1.58
N VAL A 243 -15.07 -3.11 -2.06
CA VAL A 243 -15.89 -2.02 -1.49
C VAL A 243 -16.23 -2.32 -0.03
N LEU A 244 -16.72 -3.52 0.27
CA LEU A 244 -17.13 -3.90 1.63
C LEU A 244 -15.97 -3.81 2.62
N PHE A 245 -14.82 -4.37 2.27
CA PHE A 245 -13.62 -4.31 3.11
C PHE A 245 -13.04 -2.90 3.22
N TYR A 246 -13.18 -2.07 2.19
CA TYR A 246 -12.85 -0.65 2.30
C TYR A 246 -13.71 0.07 3.34
N LEU A 247 -15.03 -0.19 3.39
CA LEU A 247 -15.91 0.41 4.40
C LEU A 247 -15.48 0.03 5.83
N MET A 248 -15.09 -1.24 6.03
CA MET A 248 -14.61 -1.74 7.32
C MET A 248 -13.25 -1.17 7.69
N GLU A 249 -12.32 -1.10 6.75
CA GLU A 249 -11.02 -0.49 6.98
C GLU A 249 -11.17 1.01 7.30
N TYR A 250 -12.03 1.72 6.57
CA TYR A 250 -12.28 3.15 6.78
C TYR A 250 -12.80 3.42 8.19
N CYS A 251 -13.78 2.63 8.66
CA CYS A 251 -14.28 2.76 10.02
C CYS A 251 -13.38 2.11 11.09
N GLN A 252 -12.18 1.64 10.72
CA GLN A 252 -11.20 1.02 11.62
C GLN A 252 -11.67 -0.29 12.27
N ASN A 253 -12.49 -1.09 11.57
CA ASN A 253 -12.98 -2.38 12.03
C ASN A 253 -12.24 -3.55 11.35
N ILE A 254 -10.93 -3.65 11.61
CA ILE A 254 -10.06 -4.68 10.99
C ILE A 254 -10.43 -6.09 11.47
N ASN A 255 -10.94 -6.23 12.70
CA ASN A 255 -11.44 -7.50 13.23
C ASN A 255 -12.54 -8.10 12.34
N GLU A 256 -13.47 -7.28 11.87
CA GLU A 256 -14.61 -7.75 11.08
C GLU A 256 -14.20 -8.31 9.71
N ILE A 257 -13.13 -7.76 9.12
CA ILE A 257 -12.55 -8.32 7.89
C ILE A 257 -12.14 -9.78 8.12
N ILE A 258 -11.57 -10.11 9.28
CA ILE A 258 -11.19 -11.49 9.63
C ILE A 258 -12.43 -12.36 9.88
N SER A 259 -13.40 -11.87 10.66
CA SER A 259 -14.67 -12.58 10.94
C SER A 259 -15.39 -12.97 9.65
N ILE A 260 -15.59 -12.00 8.75
CA ILE A 260 -16.26 -12.20 7.46
C ILE A 260 -15.44 -13.12 6.57
N SER A 261 -14.10 -13.03 6.57
CA SER A 261 -13.28 -13.94 5.79
C SER A 261 -13.48 -15.40 6.21
N ILE A 262 -13.59 -15.68 7.51
CA ILE A 262 -13.84 -17.04 8.03
C ILE A 262 -15.18 -17.58 7.55
N GLU A 263 -16.20 -16.74 7.54
CA GLU A 263 -17.56 -17.10 7.14
C GLU A 263 -17.73 -17.21 5.62
N LEU A 264 -17.13 -16.30 4.87
CA LEU A 264 -17.27 -16.19 3.42
C LEU A 264 -16.52 -17.30 2.68
N ILE A 265 -15.32 -17.69 3.13
CA ILE A 265 -14.49 -18.67 2.41
C ILE A 265 -15.22 -20.01 2.13
N PRO A 266 -15.89 -20.65 3.10
CA PRO A 266 -16.68 -21.86 2.83
C PRO A 266 -17.78 -21.66 1.78
N LEU A 267 -18.46 -20.50 1.78
CA LEU A 267 -19.49 -20.17 0.80
C LEU A 267 -18.90 -19.96 -0.60
N LEU A 268 -17.71 -19.35 -0.70
CA LEU A 268 -17.00 -19.19 -1.97
C LEU A 268 -16.64 -20.55 -2.59
N ILE A 269 -16.16 -21.50 -1.78
CA ILE A 269 -15.84 -22.86 -2.24
C ILE A 269 -17.11 -23.54 -2.76
N ALA A 270 -18.21 -23.48 -2.00
CA ALA A 270 -19.49 -24.05 -2.42
C ALA A 270 -20.05 -23.37 -3.68
N ALA A 271 -19.82 -22.06 -3.87
CA ALA A 271 -20.23 -21.36 -5.08
C ALA A 271 -19.49 -21.86 -6.32
N ASP A 272 -18.19 -22.16 -6.23
CA ASP A 272 -17.44 -22.78 -7.33
C ASP A 272 -17.96 -24.18 -7.68
N ASP A 273 -18.42 -24.97 -6.70
CA ASP A 273 -19.07 -26.26 -6.95
C ASP A 273 -20.36 -26.08 -7.76
N VAL A 274 -21.17 -25.07 -7.42
CA VAL A 274 -22.39 -24.73 -8.17
C VAL A 274 -22.05 -24.28 -9.60
N LEU A 275 -21.02 -23.45 -9.80
CA LEU A 275 -20.59 -23.04 -11.15
C LEU A 275 -20.10 -24.24 -11.99
N SER A 276 -19.39 -25.16 -11.35
CA SER A 276 -18.89 -26.38 -11.99
C SER A 276 -20.04 -27.30 -12.41
N GLN A 277 -21.06 -27.45 -11.56
CA GLN A 277 -22.29 -28.20 -11.88
C GLN A 277 -23.06 -27.59 -13.06
N ARG A 278 -23.08 -26.25 -13.17
CA ARG A 278 -23.69 -25.51 -14.29
C ARG A 278 -22.83 -25.48 -15.56
N GLN A 279 -21.61 -26.04 -15.52
CA GLN A 279 -20.64 -26.06 -16.61
C GLN A 279 -20.30 -24.65 -17.15
N ILE A 280 -20.15 -23.68 -16.24
CA ILE A 280 -19.75 -22.33 -16.60
C ILE A 280 -18.30 -22.34 -17.10
N PRO A 281 -18.00 -21.78 -18.29
CA PRO A 281 -16.72 -21.99 -18.97
C PRO A 281 -15.61 -21.05 -18.45
N ILE A 282 -15.37 -21.04 -17.14
CA ILE A 282 -14.27 -20.30 -16.51
C ILE A 282 -13.19 -21.27 -16.00
N ILE A 283 -11.98 -20.76 -15.75
CA ILE A 283 -10.93 -21.56 -15.10
C ILE A 283 -11.47 -22.05 -13.73
N PRO A 284 -11.52 -23.37 -13.46
CA PRO A 284 -12.10 -23.90 -12.22
C PRO A 284 -11.48 -23.27 -10.97
N GLY A 285 -12.33 -22.91 -10.00
CA GLY A 285 -11.89 -22.27 -8.76
C GLY A 285 -11.57 -20.78 -8.88
N SER A 286 -11.79 -20.15 -10.05
CA SER A 286 -11.44 -18.74 -10.25
C SER A 286 -12.35 -17.78 -9.49
N LEU A 287 -13.64 -18.10 -9.30
CA LEU A 287 -14.55 -17.24 -8.55
C LEU A 287 -14.09 -17.12 -7.10
N SER A 288 -13.87 -18.25 -6.42
CA SER A 288 -13.38 -18.24 -5.04
C SER A 288 -11.98 -17.65 -4.94
N ALA A 289 -11.06 -17.99 -5.85
CA ALA A 289 -9.70 -17.47 -5.84
C ALA A 289 -9.66 -15.94 -5.98
N GLN A 290 -10.50 -15.35 -6.83
CA GLN A 290 -10.54 -13.91 -7.01
C GLN A 290 -11.00 -13.18 -5.72
N HIS A 291 -12.00 -13.71 -5.00
CA HIS A 291 -12.42 -13.17 -3.71
C HIS A 291 -11.39 -13.44 -2.61
N GLY A 292 -10.80 -14.64 -2.60
CA GLY A 292 -9.71 -15.00 -1.70
C GLY A 292 -8.50 -14.09 -1.87
N TYR A 293 -8.22 -13.61 -3.08
CA TYR A 293 -7.16 -12.64 -3.33
C TYR A 293 -7.47 -11.28 -2.69
N VAL A 294 -8.71 -10.79 -2.75
CA VAL A 294 -9.10 -9.57 -2.02
C VAL A 294 -8.86 -9.77 -0.52
N ILE A 295 -9.28 -10.91 0.04
CA ILE A 295 -9.00 -11.26 1.45
C ILE A 295 -7.50 -11.16 1.76
N THR A 296 -6.62 -11.81 0.98
CA THR A 296 -5.19 -11.77 1.26
C THR A 296 -4.57 -10.38 1.15
N THR A 297 -5.08 -9.52 0.26
CA THR A 297 -4.58 -8.13 0.10
C THR A 297 -4.94 -7.20 1.27
N TYR A 298 -6.09 -7.40 1.92
CA TYR A 298 -6.42 -6.67 3.14
C TYR A 298 -5.66 -7.22 4.35
N LEU A 299 -5.53 -8.55 4.45
CA LEU A 299 -4.75 -9.17 5.51
C LEU A 299 -3.26 -8.80 5.42
N SER A 300 -2.70 -8.65 4.23
CA SER A 300 -1.32 -8.18 4.05
C SER A 300 -1.15 -6.70 4.43
N SER A 301 -2.16 -5.87 4.19
CA SER A 301 -2.15 -4.45 4.61
C SER A 301 -2.17 -4.32 6.13
N HIS A 302 -2.81 -5.26 6.83
CA HIS A 302 -2.90 -5.33 8.30
C HIS A 302 -2.15 -6.54 8.87
N TYR A 303 -1.00 -6.88 8.28
CA TYR A 303 -0.33 -8.17 8.52
C TYR A 303 0.02 -8.43 9.98
N GLN A 304 0.52 -7.43 10.70
CA GLN A 304 0.86 -7.57 12.12
C GLN A 304 -0.40 -7.83 12.97
N TYR A 305 -1.51 -7.14 12.69
CA TYR A 305 -2.78 -7.39 13.35
C TYR A 305 -3.28 -8.81 13.06
N PHE A 306 -3.22 -9.23 11.78
CA PHE A 306 -3.59 -10.58 11.37
C PHE A 306 -2.76 -11.65 12.08
N LEU A 307 -1.44 -11.51 12.16
CA LEU A 307 -0.57 -12.49 12.83
C LEU A 307 -0.90 -12.69 14.31
N MET A 308 -1.34 -11.62 14.98
CA MET A 308 -1.69 -11.64 16.41
C MET A 308 -3.15 -12.01 16.67
N HIS A 309 -3.98 -12.13 15.63
CA HIS A 309 -5.39 -12.40 15.78
C HIS A 309 -5.63 -13.87 16.20
N PRO A 310 -6.49 -14.14 17.20
CA PRO A 310 -6.73 -15.50 17.69
C PRO A 310 -7.22 -16.46 16.61
N ASP A 311 -8.01 -15.97 15.65
CA ASP A 311 -8.58 -16.77 14.56
C ASP A 311 -7.80 -16.75 13.24
N ALA A 312 -6.57 -16.21 13.22
CA ALA A 312 -5.75 -16.13 12.01
C ALA A 312 -5.56 -17.51 11.32
N TYR A 313 -5.43 -18.55 12.14
CA TYR A 313 -5.27 -19.93 11.68
C TYR A 313 -6.51 -20.48 10.96
N LYS A 314 -7.72 -20.03 11.33
CA LYS A 314 -8.99 -20.43 10.68
C LYS A 314 -9.04 -19.89 9.26
N VAL A 315 -8.68 -18.61 9.07
CA VAL A 315 -8.57 -17.99 7.75
C VAL A 315 -7.55 -18.74 6.90
N LEU A 316 -6.35 -19.00 7.44
CA LEU A 316 -5.30 -19.70 6.69
C LEU A 316 -5.74 -21.11 6.27
N ARG A 317 -6.42 -21.85 7.15
CA ARG A 317 -6.98 -23.17 6.83
C ARG A 317 -8.05 -23.09 5.75
N GLY A 318 -8.93 -22.09 5.81
CA GLY A 318 -9.94 -21.83 4.79
C GLY A 318 -9.31 -21.53 3.43
N LEU A 319 -8.37 -20.60 3.39
CA LEU A 319 -7.64 -20.23 2.17
C LEU A 319 -6.92 -21.44 1.55
N PHE A 320 -6.37 -22.34 2.38
CA PHE A 320 -5.75 -23.56 1.85
C PHE A 320 -6.77 -24.43 1.10
N LYS A 321 -7.92 -24.72 1.74
CA LYS A 321 -8.98 -25.52 1.11
C LYS A 321 -9.49 -24.89 -0.18
N LEU A 322 -9.53 -23.57 -0.23
CA LEU A 322 -9.95 -22.81 -1.40
C LEU A 322 -9.01 -23.01 -2.60
N VAL A 323 -7.69 -23.00 -2.40
CA VAL A 323 -6.71 -23.13 -3.50
C VAL A 323 -6.25 -24.56 -3.76
N GLU A 324 -6.43 -25.47 -2.80
CA GLU A 324 -5.98 -26.86 -2.86
C GLU A 324 -6.37 -27.61 -4.15
N PRO A 325 -7.59 -27.47 -4.71
CA PRO A 325 -7.95 -28.11 -5.98
C PRO A 325 -7.07 -27.66 -7.16
N GLN A 326 -6.67 -26.40 -7.20
CA GLN A 326 -5.81 -25.85 -8.26
C GLN A 326 -4.33 -26.21 -8.07
N LEU A 327 -3.90 -26.50 -6.83
CA LEU A 327 -2.51 -26.87 -6.53
C LEU A 327 -2.20 -28.36 -6.68
N ARG A 328 -3.17 -29.24 -6.39
CA ARG A 328 -2.95 -30.69 -6.30
C ARG A 328 -3.21 -31.45 -7.59
N CYS A 329 -3.80 -30.81 -8.58
CA CYS A 329 -4.13 -31.48 -9.82
C CYS A 329 -2.83 -31.68 -10.63
N LYS A 330 -2.34 -32.93 -10.66
CA LYS A 330 -1.11 -33.31 -11.37
C LYS A 330 -1.34 -33.53 -12.87
N ASP A 331 -2.58 -33.40 -13.32
CA ASP A 331 -2.96 -33.59 -14.71
C ASP A 331 -2.55 -32.36 -15.53
N ARG A 332 -1.95 -32.61 -16.70
CA ARG A 332 -1.54 -31.59 -17.68
C ARG A 332 -2.69 -30.70 -18.16
N GLU A 333 -3.92 -31.06 -17.83
CA GLU A 333 -5.13 -30.32 -18.20
C GLU A 333 -5.60 -29.32 -17.14
N SER A 334 -5.08 -29.37 -15.93
CA SER A 334 -5.47 -28.46 -14.86
C SER A 334 -4.76 -27.11 -14.99
N CYS A 335 -5.48 -26.03 -14.71
CA CYS A 335 -4.94 -24.67 -14.78
C CYS A 335 -5.01 -24.01 -13.42
N ILE A 336 -3.94 -23.33 -13.04
CA ILE A 336 -3.91 -22.49 -11.85
C ILE A 336 -4.26 -21.05 -12.24
N SER A 337 -5.18 -20.42 -11.52
CA SER A 337 -5.48 -19.00 -11.69
C SER A 337 -4.37 -18.12 -11.08
N ALA A 338 -4.18 -16.91 -11.62
CA ALA A 338 -3.25 -15.93 -11.06
C ALA A 338 -3.55 -15.61 -9.58
N TRP A 339 -4.84 -15.57 -9.23
CA TRP A 339 -5.29 -15.32 -7.87
C TRP A 339 -4.93 -16.47 -6.93
N ALA A 340 -5.15 -17.73 -7.33
CA ALA A 340 -4.76 -18.89 -6.52
C ALA A 340 -3.24 -18.95 -6.31
N ARG A 341 -2.43 -18.62 -7.34
CA ARG A 341 -0.98 -18.44 -7.20
C ARG A 341 -0.64 -17.41 -6.13
N SER A 342 -1.26 -16.23 -6.20
CA SER A 342 -1.01 -15.12 -5.27
C SER A 342 -1.42 -15.45 -3.83
N ILE A 343 -2.59 -16.08 -3.64
CA ILE A 343 -3.04 -16.58 -2.33
C ILE A 343 -2.02 -17.58 -1.77
N SER A 344 -1.58 -18.54 -2.59
CA SER A 344 -0.63 -19.58 -2.16
C SER A 344 0.70 -19.00 -1.69
N ILE A 345 1.17 -17.92 -2.30
CA ILE A 345 2.41 -17.23 -1.92
C ILE A 345 2.23 -16.42 -0.62
N PHE A 346 1.11 -15.72 -0.47
CA PHE A 346 0.75 -15.11 0.82
C PHE A 346 0.70 -16.15 1.92
N MET A 347 0.02 -17.28 1.67
CA MET A 347 -0.11 -18.39 2.60
C MET A 347 1.22 -19.01 3.00
N LEU A 348 2.15 -19.19 2.07
CA LEU A 348 3.49 -19.69 2.37
C LEU A 348 4.16 -18.81 3.43
N THR A 349 4.06 -17.50 3.26
CA THR A 349 4.69 -16.52 4.15
C THR A 349 3.96 -16.47 5.51
N ALA A 350 2.64 -16.28 5.49
CA ALA A 350 1.80 -16.31 6.68
C ALA A 350 1.94 -17.60 7.49
N LYS A 351 2.02 -18.76 6.84
CA LYS A 351 2.22 -20.05 7.52
C LYS A 351 3.56 -20.10 8.25
N MET A 352 4.65 -19.65 7.61
CA MET A 352 5.97 -19.65 8.23
C MET A 352 6.04 -18.78 9.49
N ASP A 353 5.36 -17.63 9.49
CA ASP A 353 5.34 -16.73 10.64
C ASP A 353 4.34 -17.18 11.71
N LEU A 354 3.15 -17.64 11.32
CA LEU A 354 2.15 -18.14 12.26
C LEU A 354 2.58 -19.44 12.96
N ILE A 355 3.37 -20.32 12.33
CA ILE A 355 3.93 -21.51 13.01
C ILE A 355 4.79 -21.13 14.23
N LYS A 356 5.44 -19.97 14.20
CA LYS A 356 6.23 -19.46 15.34
C LYS A 356 5.33 -19.13 16.54
N VAL A 357 4.07 -18.78 16.28
CA VAL A 357 3.07 -18.38 17.29
C VAL A 357 2.19 -19.57 17.69
N ASN A 358 1.76 -20.38 16.72
CA ASN A 358 0.86 -21.52 16.90
C ASN A 358 1.37 -22.76 16.13
N LYS A 359 1.84 -23.77 16.86
CA LYS A 359 2.45 -24.99 16.29
C LYS A 359 1.46 -25.91 15.57
N ASP A 360 0.16 -25.81 15.84
CA ASP A 360 -0.87 -26.68 15.22
C ASP A 360 -1.05 -26.40 13.72
N LEU A 361 -0.56 -25.25 13.24
CA LEU A 361 -0.58 -24.86 11.84
C LEU A 361 0.38 -25.64 10.94
N VAL A 362 1.29 -26.43 11.51
CA VAL A 362 2.20 -27.30 10.75
C VAL A 362 1.42 -28.23 9.80
N VAL A 363 0.24 -28.69 10.23
CA VAL A 363 -0.61 -29.66 9.50
C VAL A 363 -1.33 -29.05 8.29
N VAL A 364 -1.47 -27.72 8.20
CA VAL A 364 -2.25 -27.05 7.14
C VAL A 364 -1.46 -26.95 5.84
N GLY A 365 -1.67 -27.86 4.90
CA GLY A 365 -1.08 -27.80 3.54
C GLY A 365 0.43 -28.05 3.49
N LYS A 366 0.91 -28.73 2.43
CA LYS A 366 2.35 -29.02 2.30
C LYS A 366 3.10 -27.77 1.84
N LEU A 367 4.21 -27.45 2.51
CA LEU A 367 5.06 -26.31 2.12
C LEU A 367 5.65 -26.48 0.72
N SER A 368 5.87 -27.72 0.25
CA SER A 368 6.31 -28.01 -1.11
C SER A 368 5.33 -27.49 -2.16
N ASP A 369 4.04 -27.68 -1.93
CA ASP A 369 2.96 -27.35 -2.87
C ASP A 369 2.79 -25.82 -2.97
N LEU A 370 3.02 -25.11 -1.86
CA LEU A 370 3.02 -23.64 -1.84
C LEU A 370 4.32 -23.04 -2.41
N LYS A 371 5.44 -23.75 -2.31
CA LYS A 371 6.73 -23.30 -2.86
C LYS A 371 6.80 -23.47 -4.37
N SER A 372 6.16 -24.50 -4.93
CA SER A 372 6.24 -24.81 -6.37
C SER A 372 5.61 -23.73 -7.26
N VAL A 373 4.67 -22.95 -6.74
CA VAL A 373 4.02 -21.85 -7.48
C VAL A 373 4.80 -20.53 -7.41
N PHE A 374 5.86 -20.47 -6.62
CA PHE A 374 6.71 -19.28 -6.52
C PHE A 374 7.54 -19.11 -7.81
N PRO A 375 7.64 -17.89 -8.39
CA PRO A 375 8.47 -17.69 -9.58
C PRO A 375 9.94 -18.01 -9.30
N SER A 376 10.67 -18.52 -10.30
CA SER A 376 12.10 -18.79 -10.13
C SER A 376 12.86 -17.50 -9.84
N ALA A 377 13.79 -17.57 -8.89
CA ALA A 377 14.74 -16.48 -8.61
C ALA A 377 15.90 -16.47 -9.61
N ASP A 378 16.10 -17.56 -10.37
CA ASP A 378 17.22 -17.69 -11.28
C ASP A 378 17.01 -16.84 -12.53
N VAL A 379 18.06 -16.08 -12.87
CA VAL A 379 18.11 -15.29 -14.09
C VAL A 379 18.29 -16.24 -15.29
N PRO A 380 17.45 -16.15 -16.33
CA PRO A 380 17.65 -16.93 -17.55
C PRO A 380 19.03 -16.61 -18.17
N SER A 381 19.80 -17.65 -18.44
CA SER A 381 21.20 -17.54 -18.91
C SER A 381 21.33 -16.97 -20.33
N SER A 382 20.26 -17.06 -21.14
CA SER A 382 20.20 -16.59 -22.53
C SER A 382 18.85 -15.93 -22.83
N PRO A 383 18.83 -14.84 -23.62
CA PRO A 383 17.59 -14.20 -24.03
C PRO A 383 16.73 -15.14 -24.90
N PRO A 384 15.40 -15.03 -24.83
CA PRO A 384 14.49 -15.81 -25.67
C PRO A 384 14.68 -15.43 -27.14
N LYS A 385 14.68 -16.43 -28.03
CA LYS A 385 14.72 -16.18 -29.48
C LYS A 385 13.40 -15.52 -29.90
N TYR A 386 13.48 -14.28 -30.37
CA TYR A 386 12.34 -13.53 -30.89
C TYR A 386 12.45 -13.40 -32.41
N SER A 387 11.41 -13.82 -33.14
CA SER A 387 11.23 -13.56 -34.57
C SER A 387 10.04 -12.63 -34.75
N ASN A 388 10.25 -11.48 -35.39
CA ASN A 388 9.18 -10.54 -35.75
C ASN A 388 8.05 -11.25 -36.51
N GLY A 389 6.80 -10.83 -36.31
CA GLY A 389 5.78 -10.97 -37.35
C GLY A 389 4.36 -11.24 -36.88
N ASP A 390 4.00 -12.51 -36.65
CA ASP A 390 2.59 -12.90 -36.87
C ASP A 390 1.75 -13.08 -35.60
N ARG A 391 2.37 -13.13 -34.42
CA ARG A 391 1.69 -13.52 -33.16
C ARG A 391 1.25 -12.35 -32.27
N GLU A 392 1.81 -11.17 -32.50
CA GLU A 392 1.46 -9.96 -31.73
C GLU A 392 -0.02 -9.59 -31.94
N SER A 393 -0.56 -9.81 -33.13
CA SER A 393 -1.98 -9.61 -33.46
C SER A 393 -2.91 -10.46 -32.58
N ALA A 394 -2.56 -11.74 -32.36
CA ALA A 394 -3.37 -12.69 -31.62
C ALA A 394 -3.48 -12.37 -30.12
N PHE A 395 -2.43 -11.79 -29.52
CA PHE A 395 -2.48 -11.33 -28.13
C PHE A 395 -3.02 -9.90 -28.02
N SER A 396 -2.78 -9.04 -29.01
CA SER A 396 -3.33 -7.68 -29.04
C SER A 396 -4.85 -7.65 -29.10
N GLU A 397 -5.48 -8.57 -29.84
CA GLU A 397 -6.94 -8.74 -29.86
C GLU A 397 -7.50 -9.06 -28.47
N MET A 398 -6.83 -9.97 -27.75
CA MET A 398 -7.20 -10.34 -26.38
C MET A 398 -7.12 -9.14 -25.42
N MET A 399 -6.10 -8.28 -25.56
CA MET A 399 -5.94 -7.09 -24.73
C MET A 399 -7.06 -6.05 -24.97
N LYS A 400 -7.63 -5.99 -26.17
CA LYS A 400 -8.74 -5.07 -26.49
C LYS A 400 -10.07 -5.51 -25.87
N ASP A 401 -10.28 -6.81 -25.73
CA ASP A 401 -11.52 -7.40 -25.20
C ASP A 401 -11.58 -7.43 -23.65
N LEU A 402 -10.47 -7.14 -22.97
CA LEU A 402 -10.38 -7.15 -21.51
C LEU A 402 -11.39 -6.22 -20.81
N LYS A 403 -11.80 -5.12 -21.47
CA LYS A 403 -12.81 -4.21 -20.91
C LYS A 403 -14.18 -4.89 -20.68
N LEU A 404 -14.43 -6.03 -21.32
CA LEU A 404 -15.69 -6.76 -21.26
C LEU A 404 -15.58 -8.10 -20.52
N ARG A 405 -14.37 -8.65 -20.32
CA ARG A 405 -14.16 -10.02 -19.80
C ARG A 405 -13.13 -10.08 -18.66
N ARG A 406 -13.60 -9.98 -17.40
CA ARG A 406 -12.76 -10.24 -16.21
C ARG A 406 -12.48 -11.74 -15.99
N PHE A 407 -13.40 -12.60 -16.42
CA PHE A 407 -13.18 -14.04 -16.51
C PHE A 407 -12.89 -14.42 -17.96
N MET A 408 -11.78 -15.12 -18.19
CA MET A 408 -11.51 -15.68 -19.51
C MET A 408 -12.30 -16.96 -19.71
N ASN A 409 -12.83 -17.12 -20.93
CA ASN A 409 -13.34 -18.41 -21.38
C ASN A 409 -12.23 -19.46 -21.29
N TYR A 410 -12.50 -20.56 -20.59
CA TYR A 410 -11.52 -21.61 -20.30
C TYR A 410 -10.92 -22.24 -21.58
N PHE A 411 -11.72 -22.38 -22.64
CA PHE A 411 -11.29 -22.99 -23.89
C PHE A 411 -10.38 -22.06 -24.69
N ASP A 412 -10.75 -20.77 -24.76
CA ASP A 412 -9.91 -19.74 -25.37
C ASP A 412 -8.59 -19.57 -24.58
N PHE A 413 -8.66 -19.64 -23.25
CA PHE A 413 -7.49 -19.65 -22.39
C PHE A 413 -6.55 -20.79 -22.74
N LYS A 414 -7.05 -22.04 -22.78
CA LYS A 414 -6.23 -23.21 -23.14
C LYS A 414 -5.64 -23.11 -24.54
N LYS A 415 -6.42 -22.63 -25.51
CA LYS A 415 -5.95 -22.41 -26.89
C LYS A 415 -4.81 -21.40 -26.96
N LYS A 416 -4.89 -20.30 -26.21
CA LYS A 416 -3.86 -19.25 -26.20
C LYS A 416 -2.66 -19.67 -25.34
N LEU A 417 -2.89 -20.44 -24.29
CA LEU A 417 -1.85 -21.05 -23.47
C LEU A 417 -0.98 -22.00 -24.32
N SER A 418 -1.57 -22.78 -25.23
CA SER A 418 -0.80 -23.68 -26.10
C SER A 418 0.15 -22.91 -27.03
N LEU A 419 -0.25 -21.73 -27.54
CA LEU A 419 0.59 -20.85 -28.38
C LEU A 419 1.88 -20.41 -27.69
N LEU A 420 1.88 -20.25 -26.36
CA LEU A 420 3.09 -19.90 -25.60
C LEU A 420 4.17 -20.98 -25.63
N GLY A 421 3.91 -22.16 -26.19
CA GLY A 421 4.95 -23.16 -26.46
C GLY A 421 5.85 -22.81 -27.66
N GLN A 422 5.49 -21.82 -28.46
CA GLN A 422 6.25 -21.41 -29.64
C GLN A 422 7.32 -20.36 -29.31
N PRO A 423 8.49 -20.38 -29.96
CA PRO A 423 9.53 -19.38 -29.76
C PRO A 423 9.02 -17.94 -29.99
N GLY A 424 9.35 -17.03 -29.07
CA GLY A 424 8.97 -15.62 -29.15
C GLY A 424 7.51 -15.29 -28.81
N ALA A 425 6.67 -16.29 -28.52
CA ALA A 425 5.27 -16.06 -28.17
C ALA A 425 5.10 -15.37 -26.81
N GLY A 426 5.93 -15.70 -25.82
CA GLY A 426 5.94 -15.02 -24.52
C GLY A 426 6.32 -13.54 -24.64
N VAL A 427 7.38 -13.23 -25.39
CA VAL A 427 7.74 -11.83 -25.73
C VAL A 427 6.57 -11.12 -26.43
N SER A 428 5.91 -11.76 -27.40
CA SER A 428 4.76 -11.18 -28.11
C SER A 428 3.59 -10.85 -27.17
N LEU A 429 3.29 -11.72 -26.20
CA LEU A 429 2.28 -11.49 -25.17
C LEU A 429 2.65 -10.27 -24.30
N VAL A 430 3.90 -10.19 -23.85
CA VAL A 430 4.37 -9.11 -22.98
C VAL A 430 4.37 -7.77 -23.74
N VAL A 431 4.84 -7.74 -24.99
CA VAL A 431 4.80 -6.54 -25.84
C VAL A 431 3.36 -6.09 -26.08
N ALA A 432 2.42 -7.01 -26.35
CA ALA A 432 1.00 -6.67 -26.48
C ALA A 432 0.43 -6.06 -25.19
N ALA A 433 0.82 -6.58 -24.01
CA ALA A 433 0.40 -6.04 -22.72
C ALA A 433 0.91 -4.62 -22.48
N PHE A 434 2.19 -4.34 -22.74
CA PHE A 434 2.75 -2.99 -22.59
C PHE A 434 2.18 -2.00 -23.61
N THR A 435 1.88 -2.45 -24.83
CA THR A 435 1.20 -1.62 -25.84
C THR A 435 -0.21 -1.25 -25.39
N ALA A 436 -0.97 -2.22 -24.87
CA ALA A 436 -2.30 -1.97 -24.33
C ALA A 436 -2.28 -1.07 -23.09
N ALA A 437 -1.29 -1.23 -22.20
CA ALA A 437 -1.13 -0.37 -21.03
C ALA A 437 -0.86 1.09 -21.43
N ARG A 438 0.02 1.30 -22.42
CA ARG A 438 0.26 2.63 -22.99
C ARG A 438 -1.03 3.25 -23.53
N ASP A 439 -1.76 2.52 -24.38
CA ASP A 439 -2.98 3.03 -25.02
C ASP A 439 -4.12 3.30 -24.00
N CYS A 440 -4.02 2.74 -22.79
CA CYS A 440 -5.02 2.92 -21.74
C CYS A 440 -4.70 4.02 -20.71
N GLY A 441 -3.50 4.58 -20.72
CA GLY A 441 -3.04 5.61 -19.78
C GLY A 441 -3.09 5.15 -18.33
N ARG A 442 -3.38 6.08 -17.41
CA ARG A 442 -3.39 5.86 -15.94
C ARG A 442 -4.62 5.13 -15.39
N ARG A 443 -5.42 4.47 -16.24
CA ARG A 443 -6.60 3.70 -15.79
C ARG A 443 -6.17 2.41 -15.09
N VAL A 444 -5.92 2.51 -13.79
CA VAL A 444 -5.45 1.41 -12.92
C VAL A 444 -6.31 0.16 -13.04
N GLU A 445 -7.62 0.31 -13.15
CA GLU A 445 -8.54 -0.81 -13.35
C GLU A 445 -8.20 -1.65 -14.58
N VAL A 446 -7.90 -0.99 -15.71
CA VAL A 446 -7.55 -1.66 -16.97
C VAL A 446 -6.14 -2.25 -16.89
N LEU A 447 -5.20 -1.53 -16.28
CA LEU A 447 -3.83 -2.05 -16.05
C LEU A 447 -3.84 -3.31 -15.19
N SER A 448 -4.72 -3.37 -14.19
CA SER A 448 -4.93 -4.55 -13.36
C SER A 448 -5.49 -5.73 -14.16
N ASP A 449 -6.46 -5.49 -15.03
CA ASP A 449 -7.03 -6.54 -15.89
C ASP A 449 -5.97 -7.08 -16.88
N ILE A 450 -5.14 -6.21 -17.47
CA ILE A 450 -3.99 -6.59 -18.31
C ILE A 450 -2.98 -7.42 -17.50
N ALA A 451 -2.61 -6.98 -16.30
CA ALA A 451 -1.67 -7.69 -15.45
C ALA A 451 -2.21 -9.07 -15.03
N THR A 452 -3.50 -9.15 -14.70
CA THR A 452 -4.19 -10.39 -14.32
C THR A 452 -4.18 -11.38 -15.48
N LEU A 453 -4.44 -10.90 -16.70
CA LEU A 453 -4.37 -11.72 -17.91
C LEU A 453 -3.00 -12.36 -18.09
N VAL A 454 -1.94 -11.55 -18.07
CA VAL A 454 -0.56 -12.03 -18.19
C VAL A 454 -0.22 -12.99 -17.04
N ALA A 455 -0.70 -12.71 -15.83
CA ALA A 455 -0.49 -13.54 -14.66
C ALA A 455 -1.15 -14.93 -14.76
N HIS A 456 -2.31 -15.04 -15.42
CA HIS A 456 -2.92 -16.35 -15.68
C HIS A 456 -2.01 -17.21 -16.56
N PHE A 457 -1.41 -16.63 -17.60
CA PHE A 457 -0.43 -17.34 -18.42
C PHE A 457 0.84 -17.68 -17.64
N ALA A 458 1.39 -16.71 -16.89
CA ALA A 458 2.59 -16.90 -16.08
C ALA A 458 2.45 -17.97 -15.00
N ALA A 459 1.24 -18.17 -14.48
CA ALA A 459 0.96 -19.19 -13.47
C ALA A 459 1.02 -20.61 -14.06
N ASN A 460 0.81 -20.77 -15.37
CA ASN A 460 0.74 -22.08 -16.04
C ASN A 460 1.96 -22.36 -16.94
N LYS A 461 2.69 -21.34 -17.38
CA LYS A 461 3.91 -21.45 -18.19
C LYS A 461 4.95 -20.44 -17.73
N SER A 462 6.20 -20.85 -17.75
CA SER A 462 7.34 -19.97 -17.45
C SER A 462 7.49 -18.93 -18.55
N ILE A 463 7.23 -17.66 -18.21
CA ILE A 463 7.39 -16.48 -19.08
C ILE A 463 8.23 -15.40 -18.38
N GLU A 464 8.83 -15.71 -17.23
CA GLU A 464 9.65 -14.78 -16.44
C GLU A 464 10.77 -14.18 -17.29
N ALA A 465 11.41 -15.02 -18.12
CA ALA A 465 12.48 -14.62 -19.02
C ALA A 465 12.02 -13.59 -20.05
N ASP A 466 10.85 -13.81 -20.64
CA ASP A 466 10.25 -12.92 -21.62
C ASP A 466 9.91 -11.56 -20.99
N ILE A 467 9.35 -11.57 -19.78
CA ILE A 467 9.03 -10.35 -19.03
C ILE A 467 10.29 -9.55 -18.72
N TYR A 468 11.32 -10.18 -18.14
CA TYR A 468 12.56 -9.48 -17.78
C TYR A 468 13.25 -8.85 -18.98
N VAL A 469 13.22 -9.54 -20.12
CA VAL A 469 13.89 -9.09 -21.34
C VAL A 469 13.17 -7.89 -21.96
N VAL A 470 11.83 -7.88 -21.96
CA VAL A 470 11.08 -6.69 -22.39
C VAL A 470 11.31 -5.53 -21.43
N ILE A 471 11.26 -5.75 -20.11
CA ILE A 471 11.54 -4.70 -19.11
C ILE A 471 12.95 -4.13 -19.28
N ASP A 472 13.95 -4.98 -19.49
CA ASP A 472 15.34 -4.54 -19.70
C ASP A 472 15.49 -3.68 -20.96
N GLU A 473 14.84 -4.03 -22.07
CA GLU A 473 14.82 -3.21 -23.29
C GLU A 473 14.10 -1.86 -23.05
N LEU A 474 12.94 -1.87 -22.37
CA LEU A 474 12.20 -0.65 -22.02
C LEU A 474 13.02 0.27 -21.09
N CYS A 475 13.77 -0.32 -20.16
CA CYS A 475 14.63 0.41 -19.22
C CYS A 475 16.02 0.72 -19.80
N CYS A 476 16.29 0.43 -21.08
CA CYS A 476 17.60 0.63 -21.71
C CYS A 476 18.77 0.02 -20.90
N SER A 477 18.53 -1.15 -20.30
CA SER A 477 19.44 -1.86 -19.41
C SER A 477 20.72 -2.29 -20.15
N GLN A 478 21.89 -2.11 -19.52
CA GLN A 478 23.17 -2.58 -20.09
C GLN A 478 23.24 -4.12 -20.22
N LYS A 479 22.33 -4.85 -19.58
CA LYS A 479 22.22 -6.30 -19.70
C LYS A 479 21.47 -6.73 -20.97
N CYS A 480 20.71 -5.84 -21.60
CA CYS A 480 20.01 -6.13 -22.84
C CYS A 480 21.01 -6.07 -24.01
N LYS A 481 21.34 -7.24 -24.57
CA LYS A 481 22.26 -7.34 -25.73
C LYS A 481 21.50 -7.34 -27.06
N ASP A 482 20.28 -7.88 -27.07
CA ASP A 482 19.48 -8.08 -28.27
C ASP A 482 18.33 -7.06 -28.31
N LYS A 483 18.29 -6.26 -29.38
CA LYS A 483 17.20 -5.30 -29.61
C LYS A 483 15.96 -6.04 -30.12
N ILE A 484 15.01 -6.28 -29.22
CA ILE A 484 13.77 -6.99 -29.53
C ILE A 484 12.72 -6.05 -30.09
N LEU A 485 12.66 -4.83 -29.55
CA LEU A 485 11.72 -3.81 -30.03
C LEU A 485 12.35 -3.03 -31.18
N PRO A 486 11.61 -2.79 -32.28
CA PRO A 486 12.10 -1.94 -33.36
C PRO A 486 12.44 -0.54 -32.83
N SER A 487 13.37 0.15 -33.48
CA SER A 487 13.75 1.52 -33.08
C SER A 487 12.56 2.49 -33.13
N SER A 488 11.59 2.25 -34.03
CA SER A 488 10.34 2.99 -34.16
C SER A 488 9.24 2.56 -33.17
N SER A 489 9.56 1.70 -32.20
CA SER A 489 8.56 1.17 -31.27
C SER A 489 7.89 2.29 -30.49
N ARG A 490 6.57 2.28 -30.56
CA ARG A 490 5.65 3.13 -29.80
C ARG A 490 5.86 3.05 -28.29
N LEU A 491 6.52 2.00 -27.78
CA LEU A 491 6.82 1.85 -26.35
C LEU A 491 8.02 2.69 -25.89
N LYS A 492 8.88 3.13 -26.82
CA LYS A 492 10.03 4.00 -26.54
C LYS A 492 9.57 5.45 -26.53
N THR A 493 9.00 5.90 -25.41
CA THR A 493 8.36 7.23 -25.25
C THR A 493 9.02 8.06 -24.15
N ASP A 494 8.96 9.39 -24.29
CA ASP A 494 9.36 10.37 -23.27
C ASP A 494 8.21 10.86 -22.39
N ASP A 495 6.99 10.48 -22.74
CA ASP A 495 5.79 10.91 -22.05
C ASP A 495 5.69 10.27 -20.67
N ILE A 496 5.69 11.11 -19.63
CA ILE A 496 5.69 10.71 -18.22
C ILE A 496 4.46 9.86 -17.90
N GLU A 497 3.31 10.15 -18.51
CA GLU A 497 2.05 9.42 -18.28
C GLU A 497 2.15 7.97 -18.81
N ASN A 498 2.80 7.79 -19.96
CA ASN A 498 3.07 6.46 -20.50
C ASN A 498 4.12 5.72 -19.66
N ILE A 499 5.18 6.40 -19.21
CA ILE A 499 6.20 5.82 -18.32
C ILE A 499 5.55 5.33 -17.03
N TYR A 500 4.63 6.12 -16.46
CA TYR A 500 3.86 5.74 -15.29
C TYR A 500 3.00 4.50 -15.55
N ALA A 501 2.23 4.46 -16.65
CA ALA A 501 1.42 3.30 -17.00
C ALA A 501 2.25 2.01 -17.14
N MET A 502 3.43 2.10 -17.77
CA MET A 502 4.38 0.98 -17.89
C MET A 502 4.96 0.56 -16.53
N ALA A 503 5.30 1.52 -15.67
CA ALA A 503 5.77 1.25 -14.32
C ALA A 503 4.69 0.57 -13.46
N THR A 504 3.45 1.05 -13.51
CA THR A 504 2.31 0.47 -12.79
C THR A 504 2.01 -0.94 -13.28
N LEU A 505 2.01 -1.18 -14.61
CA LEU A 505 1.86 -2.53 -15.14
C LEU A 505 2.97 -3.46 -14.63
N THR A 506 4.23 -3.00 -14.65
CA THR A 506 5.38 -3.78 -14.17
C THR A 506 5.25 -4.13 -12.68
N ALA A 507 4.83 -3.16 -11.85
CA ALA A 507 4.59 -3.37 -10.43
C ALA A 507 3.44 -4.38 -10.19
N LEU A 508 2.36 -4.31 -10.97
CA LEU A 508 1.25 -5.26 -10.91
C LEU A 508 1.65 -6.67 -11.35
N LEU A 509 2.49 -6.81 -12.38
CA LEU A 509 3.04 -8.11 -12.80
C LEU A 509 3.88 -8.74 -11.69
N ALA A 510 4.71 -7.95 -11.00
CA ALA A 510 5.45 -8.42 -9.84
C ALA A 510 4.52 -8.80 -8.68
N ALA A 511 3.52 -7.96 -8.38
CA ALA A 511 2.52 -8.19 -7.33
C ALA A 511 1.65 -9.44 -7.54
N LYS A 512 1.43 -9.82 -8.81
CA LYS A 512 0.74 -11.07 -9.20
C LYS A 512 1.71 -12.24 -9.40
N HIS A 513 2.97 -12.05 -9.00
CA HIS A 513 4.05 -13.05 -9.03
C HIS A 513 4.33 -13.63 -10.42
N CYS A 514 4.17 -12.82 -11.47
CA CYS A 514 4.65 -13.16 -12.82
C CYS A 514 6.18 -13.19 -12.88
N VAL A 515 6.83 -12.45 -12.01
CA VAL A 515 8.29 -12.35 -11.82
C VAL A 515 8.59 -12.21 -10.34
N SER A 516 9.80 -12.56 -9.92
CA SER A 516 10.25 -12.23 -8.56
C SER A 516 10.57 -10.73 -8.48
N ALA A 517 9.96 -10.04 -7.52
CA ALA A 517 10.25 -8.65 -7.21
C ALA A 517 11.72 -8.48 -6.78
N HIS A 518 12.27 -9.45 -6.02
CA HIS A 518 13.68 -9.47 -5.66
C HIS A 518 14.58 -9.47 -6.91
N ALA A 519 14.38 -10.44 -7.81
CA ALA A 519 15.19 -10.55 -9.02
C ALA A 519 15.02 -9.34 -9.94
N LEU A 520 13.79 -8.83 -10.11
CA LEU A 520 13.50 -7.61 -10.86
C LEU A 520 14.30 -6.42 -10.33
N ILE A 521 14.28 -6.18 -9.02
CA ILE A 521 15.01 -5.08 -8.41
C ILE A 521 16.52 -5.24 -8.60
N VAL A 522 17.08 -6.42 -8.36
CA VAL A 522 18.52 -6.67 -8.56
C VAL A 522 18.91 -6.40 -10.02
N ARG A 523 18.09 -6.82 -10.99
CA ARG A 523 18.32 -6.53 -12.41
C ARG A 523 18.29 -5.03 -12.71
N LEU A 524 17.29 -4.30 -12.21
CA LEU A 524 17.20 -2.86 -12.39
C LEU A 524 18.42 -2.16 -11.78
N LEU A 525 18.78 -2.49 -10.55
CA LEU A 525 19.94 -1.90 -9.87
C LEU A 525 21.23 -2.13 -10.65
N GLU A 526 21.47 -3.35 -11.16
CA GLU A 526 22.69 -3.67 -11.89
C GLU A 526 22.72 -3.19 -13.34
N GLY A 527 21.58 -3.25 -14.04
CA GLY A 527 21.49 -2.95 -15.47
C GLY A 527 21.18 -1.48 -15.80
N VAL A 528 20.42 -0.81 -14.93
CA VAL A 528 19.92 0.56 -15.14
C VAL A 528 20.68 1.57 -14.27
N PHE A 529 20.79 1.34 -12.96
CA PHE A 529 21.34 2.34 -12.04
C PHE A 529 22.87 2.28 -11.89
N ARG A 530 23.44 1.08 -11.74
CA ARG A 530 24.89 0.88 -11.58
C ARG A 530 25.75 1.53 -12.66
N PRO A 531 25.34 1.60 -13.94
CA PRO A 531 26.02 2.40 -14.96
C PRO A 531 26.34 3.84 -14.56
N PHE A 532 25.43 4.51 -13.86
CA PHE A 532 25.59 5.90 -13.40
C PHE A 532 26.50 6.03 -12.18
N THR A 533 26.74 4.92 -11.47
CA THR A 533 27.67 4.91 -10.33
C THR A 533 29.12 4.64 -10.76
N GLY A 534 29.34 4.06 -11.94
CA GLY A 534 30.67 3.76 -12.46
C GLY A 534 31.31 4.98 -13.12
N GLY A 535 32.63 5.17 -12.95
CA GLY A 535 33.37 6.25 -13.64
C GLY A 535 33.62 6.00 -15.12
N LYS A 536 32.63 5.46 -15.83
CA LYS A 536 32.70 5.20 -17.27
C LYS A 536 32.43 6.50 -18.05
N PRO A 537 33.06 6.68 -19.22
CA PRO A 537 32.84 7.84 -20.07
C PRO A 537 31.37 7.93 -20.53
N ILE A 538 30.91 9.17 -20.75
CA ILE A 538 29.56 9.44 -21.21
C ILE A 538 29.38 8.84 -22.62
N PRO A 539 28.31 8.08 -22.88
CA PRO A 539 27.97 7.66 -24.23
C PRO A 539 27.55 8.84 -25.11
N GLY A 540 27.45 8.65 -26.43
CA GLY A 540 26.92 9.68 -27.33
C GLY A 540 25.51 10.17 -26.91
N ALA A 541 25.16 11.40 -27.31
CA ALA A 541 23.97 12.12 -26.85
C ALA A 541 22.67 11.28 -26.94
N ASP A 542 22.41 10.64 -28.08
CA ASP A 542 21.22 9.81 -28.28
C ASP A 542 21.14 8.64 -27.29
N LYS A 543 22.29 8.00 -27.02
CA LYS A 543 22.37 6.88 -26.08
C LYS A 543 22.21 7.35 -24.63
N LEU A 544 22.68 8.56 -24.31
CA LEU A 544 22.50 9.16 -23.00
C LEU A 544 21.03 9.46 -22.70
N GLU A 545 20.30 10.00 -23.67
CA GLU A 545 18.87 10.28 -23.53
C GLU A 545 18.06 9.01 -23.25
N HIS A 546 18.32 7.93 -24.00
CA HIS A 546 17.70 6.63 -23.75
C HIS A 546 18.01 6.08 -22.35
N MET A 547 19.26 6.22 -21.88
CA MET A 547 19.62 5.82 -20.52
C MET A 547 18.87 6.62 -19.45
N TYR A 548 18.61 7.90 -19.69
CA TYR A 548 17.81 8.73 -18.78
C TYR A 548 16.34 8.34 -18.73
N ARG A 549 15.73 8.00 -19.87
CA ARG A 549 14.36 7.42 -19.90
C ARG A 549 14.30 6.12 -19.10
N GLY A 550 15.30 5.25 -19.29
CA GLY A 550 15.43 4.00 -18.55
C GLY A 550 15.58 4.21 -17.05
N LEU A 551 16.38 5.20 -16.65
CA LEU A 551 16.56 5.59 -15.25
C LEU A 551 15.25 6.10 -14.63
N LEU A 552 14.46 6.87 -15.38
CA LEU A 552 13.15 7.36 -14.93
C LEU A 552 12.16 6.21 -14.72
N LEU A 553 11.99 5.34 -15.72
CA LEU A 553 11.12 4.16 -15.64
C LEU A 553 11.55 3.23 -14.49
N GLY A 554 12.84 2.93 -14.37
CA GLY A 554 13.38 2.11 -13.29
C GLY A 554 13.14 2.72 -11.91
N THR A 555 13.20 4.05 -11.78
CA THR A 555 12.92 4.76 -10.52
C THR A 555 11.46 4.64 -10.13
N PHE A 556 10.53 4.82 -11.09
CA PHE A 556 9.10 4.61 -10.83
C PHE A 556 8.78 3.17 -10.43
N ILE A 557 9.33 2.17 -11.14
CA ILE A 557 9.11 0.75 -10.81
C ILE A 557 9.57 0.44 -9.38
N ILE A 558 10.81 0.81 -9.02
CA ILE A 558 11.33 0.58 -7.66
C ILE A 558 10.47 1.29 -6.62
N SER A 559 10.09 2.54 -6.88
CA SER A 559 9.29 3.33 -5.93
C SER A 559 7.91 2.73 -5.71
N MET A 560 7.22 2.28 -6.77
CA MET A 560 5.91 1.63 -6.66
C MET A 560 6.00 0.31 -5.89
N LEU A 561 7.01 -0.52 -6.19
CA LEU A 561 7.22 -1.81 -5.50
C LEU A 561 7.49 -1.65 -4.01
N ILE A 562 8.30 -0.66 -3.63
CA ILE A 562 8.72 -0.44 -2.24
C ILE A 562 7.64 0.32 -1.45
N CYS A 563 6.97 1.30 -2.07
CA CYS A 563 5.91 2.07 -1.42
C CYS A 563 4.56 1.33 -1.38
N GLY A 564 4.38 0.27 -2.19
CA GLY A 564 3.15 -0.49 -2.22
C GLY A 564 1.94 0.35 -2.66
N THR A 565 2.17 1.24 -3.63
CA THR A 565 1.19 2.14 -4.24
C THR A 565 1.57 2.37 -5.70
N GLU A 566 0.56 2.65 -6.51
CA GLU A 566 0.66 3.15 -7.87
C GLU A 566 1.29 4.55 -7.93
N LEU A 567 1.02 5.45 -6.97
CA LEU A 567 1.49 6.84 -7.02
C LEU A 567 2.33 7.16 -5.77
N PRO A 568 3.63 6.81 -5.75
CA PRO A 568 4.50 7.09 -4.59
C PRO A 568 4.79 8.58 -4.40
N PHE A 569 4.81 9.36 -5.49
CA PHE A 569 5.03 10.80 -5.52
C PHE A 569 4.45 11.37 -6.82
N CYS A 570 4.19 12.67 -6.84
CA CYS A 570 3.61 13.38 -7.97
C CYS A 570 4.71 14.04 -8.82
N VAL A 571 4.58 13.99 -10.15
CA VAL A 571 5.45 14.74 -11.07
C VAL A 571 4.58 15.73 -11.83
N ASP A 572 4.83 17.03 -11.67
CA ASP A 572 3.98 18.14 -12.16
C ASP A 572 2.57 18.14 -11.53
N PRO A 573 2.42 18.57 -10.25
CA PRO A 573 1.17 18.48 -9.49
C PRO A 573 -0.02 19.23 -10.07
N VAL A 574 0.21 20.20 -10.96
CA VAL A 574 -0.86 20.93 -11.64
C VAL A 574 -1.61 20.06 -12.65
N LYS A 575 -0.96 19.03 -13.20
CA LYS A 575 -1.52 18.17 -14.26
C LYS A 575 -1.98 16.80 -13.77
N GLN A 576 -1.59 16.39 -12.57
CA GLN A 576 -1.90 15.06 -12.05
C GLN A 576 -3.15 15.09 -11.15
N GLU A 577 -4.14 14.27 -11.50
CA GLU A 577 -5.27 14.02 -10.61
C GLU A 577 -4.78 13.34 -9.33
N LYS A 578 -5.28 13.83 -8.18
CA LYS A 578 -5.02 13.20 -6.89
C LYS A 578 -5.58 11.77 -6.90
N PRO A 579 -4.87 10.79 -6.32
CA PRO A 579 -5.39 9.43 -6.24
C PRO A 579 -6.69 9.43 -5.43
N GLY A 580 -7.66 8.61 -5.84
CA GLY A 580 -8.89 8.44 -5.09
C GLY A 580 -8.63 7.88 -3.70
N ASP A 581 -9.46 8.26 -2.74
CA ASP A 581 -9.38 7.84 -1.32
C ASP A 581 -9.39 6.33 -1.07
N ARG A 582 -9.79 5.53 -2.07
CA ARG A 582 -9.82 4.07 -2.00
C ARG A 582 -8.72 3.51 -2.89
N MET A 583 -7.76 2.85 -2.27
CA MET A 583 -6.77 2.05 -2.99
C MET A 583 -7.37 0.67 -3.34
N PRO A 584 -7.47 0.30 -4.63
CA PRO A 584 -8.03 -0.98 -5.06
C PRO A 584 -7.22 -2.18 -4.56
N SER A 585 -7.87 -3.32 -4.34
CA SER A 585 -7.23 -4.57 -3.89
C SER A 585 -6.04 -5.01 -4.76
N ASP A 586 -6.13 -4.83 -6.07
CA ASP A 586 -5.05 -5.20 -6.99
C ASP A 586 -3.79 -4.34 -6.81
N ILE A 587 -3.93 -3.06 -6.42
CA ILE A 587 -2.79 -2.20 -6.03
C ILE A 587 -2.28 -2.57 -4.64
N ARG A 588 -3.19 -2.86 -3.69
CA ARG A 588 -2.83 -3.43 -2.38
C ARG A 588 -2.03 -4.71 -2.51
N GLY A 589 -2.24 -5.47 -3.59
CA GLY A 589 -1.42 -6.62 -3.97
C GLY A 589 0.08 -6.35 -3.95
N ILE A 590 0.53 -5.14 -4.30
CA ILE A 590 1.95 -4.77 -4.26
C ILE A 590 2.49 -4.84 -2.83
N ARG A 591 1.67 -4.53 -1.83
CA ARG A 591 2.03 -4.63 -0.40
C ARG A 591 2.32 -6.06 0.05
N THR A 592 1.84 -7.07 -0.66
CA THR A 592 2.17 -8.46 -0.32
C THR A 592 3.67 -8.79 -0.52
N LEU A 593 4.39 -8.01 -1.34
CA LEU A 593 5.78 -8.29 -1.71
C LEU A 593 6.78 -8.05 -0.58
N PHE A 594 6.58 -7.02 0.24
CA PHE A 594 7.53 -6.67 1.31
C PHE A 594 7.58 -7.68 2.44
N ILE A 595 6.59 -8.58 2.56
CA ILE A 595 6.58 -9.61 3.62
C ILE A 595 7.73 -10.61 3.44
N ARG A 596 8.26 -10.79 2.22
CA ARG A 596 9.34 -11.76 1.96
C ARG A 596 10.45 -11.30 1.01
N GLU A 597 10.13 -10.67 -0.11
CA GLU A 597 11.09 -10.52 -1.22
C GLU A 597 12.00 -9.29 -1.11
N LEU A 598 11.53 -8.22 -0.46
CA LEU A 598 12.19 -6.91 -0.47
C LEU A 598 13.18 -6.70 0.69
N ASN A 599 13.21 -7.62 1.66
CA ASN A 599 13.98 -7.47 2.89
C ASN A 599 15.50 -7.31 2.65
N ASP A 600 16.04 -8.03 1.66
CA ASP A 600 17.47 -8.03 1.35
C ASP A 600 17.83 -7.02 0.26
N THR A 601 16.85 -6.45 -0.44
CA THR A 601 17.07 -5.47 -1.52
C THR A 601 16.97 -4.02 -1.06
N LEU A 602 16.28 -3.74 0.06
CA LEU A 602 16.05 -2.37 0.57
C LEU A 602 17.34 -1.53 0.67
N MET A 603 18.38 -2.10 1.27
CA MET A 603 19.63 -1.37 1.49
C MET A 603 20.46 -1.16 0.21
N PRO A 604 20.62 -2.17 -0.67
CA PRO A 604 21.12 -1.95 -2.02
C PRO A 604 20.36 -0.87 -2.80
N ILE A 605 19.02 -0.84 -2.73
CA ILE A 605 18.18 0.18 -3.38
C ILE A 605 18.54 1.56 -2.86
N LEU A 606 18.41 1.79 -1.54
CA LEU A 606 18.67 3.09 -0.93
C LEU A 606 20.09 3.57 -1.25
N SER A 607 21.08 2.69 -1.15
CA SER A 607 22.47 3.05 -1.41
C SER A 607 22.69 3.52 -2.85
N ILE A 608 22.20 2.76 -3.83
CA ILE A 608 22.40 3.08 -5.25
C ILE A 608 21.58 4.30 -5.65
N LEU A 609 20.31 4.41 -5.21
CA LEU A 609 19.49 5.58 -5.51
C LEU A 609 20.13 6.87 -4.97
N PHE A 610 20.64 6.86 -3.74
CA PHE A 610 21.36 8.01 -3.17
C PHE A 610 22.61 8.37 -3.95
N LEU A 611 23.43 7.39 -4.35
CA LEU A 611 24.63 7.64 -5.15
C LEU A 611 24.31 8.28 -6.51
N VAL A 612 23.16 7.94 -7.09
CA VAL A 612 22.72 8.50 -8.37
C VAL A 612 22.00 9.83 -8.18
N ALA A 613 21.32 10.08 -7.06
CA ALA A 613 20.58 11.31 -6.78
C ALA A 613 21.46 12.46 -6.26
N GLU A 614 22.46 12.13 -5.45
CA GLU A 614 23.42 13.05 -4.85
C GLU A 614 24.85 12.61 -5.18
N PRO A 615 25.30 12.80 -6.44
CA PRO A 615 26.66 12.47 -6.83
C PRO A 615 27.67 13.35 -6.11
N ASP A 616 28.85 12.78 -5.85
CA ASP A 616 29.96 13.49 -5.20
C ASP A 616 30.42 14.69 -6.04
N LYS A 617 30.61 15.84 -5.40
CA LYS A 617 31.05 17.10 -6.03
C LYS A 617 32.57 17.26 -6.06
N GLY A 618 33.35 16.29 -5.59
CA GLY A 618 34.80 16.40 -5.42
C GLY A 618 35.56 17.00 -6.62
N ASP A 619 36.64 17.73 -6.31
CA ASP A 619 37.41 18.54 -7.27
C ASP A 619 38.47 17.76 -8.07
N ASP A 620 38.62 16.45 -7.86
CA ASP A 620 39.64 15.65 -8.55
C ASP A 620 39.24 15.28 -9.99
N ASP A 621 40.20 15.09 -10.90
CA ASP A 621 39.94 14.86 -12.34
C ASP A 621 39.07 13.62 -12.60
N ARG A 622 39.20 12.58 -11.75
CA ARG A 622 38.32 11.40 -11.76
C ARG A 622 36.88 11.71 -11.34
N ALA A 623 36.68 12.69 -10.46
CA ALA A 623 35.36 13.16 -10.05
C ALA A 623 34.74 14.04 -11.15
N THR A 624 35.53 14.84 -11.86
CA THR A 624 35.07 15.65 -13.01
C THR A 624 34.51 14.79 -14.15
N ALA A 625 35.17 13.69 -14.50
CA ALA A 625 34.65 12.74 -15.50
C ALA A 625 33.40 11.97 -15.03
N ARG A 626 33.30 11.66 -13.73
CA ARG A 626 32.13 11.01 -13.10
C ARG A 626 30.92 11.93 -13.00
N THR A 627 31.15 13.23 -12.78
CA THR A 627 30.08 14.23 -12.60
C THR A 627 29.49 14.73 -13.90
N ALA A 628 30.13 14.44 -15.04
CA ALA A 628 29.69 14.94 -16.34
C ALA A 628 28.27 14.44 -16.73
N TRP A 629 27.91 13.21 -16.35
CA TRP A 629 26.53 12.69 -16.46
C TRP A 629 25.54 13.61 -15.73
N PHE A 630 25.90 14.07 -14.54
CA PHE A 630 25.02 14.78 -13.63
C PHE A 630 24.97 16.30 -13.86
N LYS A 631 25.80 16.82 -14.77
CA LYS A 631 25.78 18.23 -15.20
C LYS A 631 24.79 18.49 -16.33
N ALA A 632 24.23 17.45 -16.96
CA ALA A 632 23.28 17.60 -18.06
C ALA A 632 21.98 18.31 -17.61
N PRO A 633 21.44 19.27 -18.38
CA PRO A 633 20.18 19.95 -18.05
C PRO A 633 19.00 18.99 -17.84
N GLN A 634 18.89 17.95 -18.68
CA GLN A 634 17.86 16.93 -18.56
C GLN A 634 17.93 16.18 -17.21
N TYR A 635 19.14 15.87 -16.74
CA TYR A 635 19.32 15.20 -15.46
C TYR A 635 18.93 16.11 -14.28
N THR A 636 19.48 17.32 -14.25
CA THR A 636 19.25 18.28 -13.15
C THR A 636 17.79 18.74 -13.07
N ALA A 637 17.15 18.99 -14.21
CA ALA A 637 15.79 19.53 -14.26
C ALA A 637 14.68 18.48 -14.14
N SER A 638 14.92 17.22 -14.53
CA SER A 638 13.84 16.21 -14.61
C SER A 638 14.11 14.93 -13.83
N ILE A 639 15.35 14.45 -13.78
CA ILE A 639 15.67 13.13 -13.21
C ILE A 639 16.02 13.23 -11.73
N GLN A 640 16.87 14.19 -11.37
CA GLN A 640 17.30 14.39 -9.99
C GLN A 640 16.12 14.69 -9.04
N PRO A 641 15.13 15.53 -9.39
CA PRO A 641 13.95 15.73 -8.55
C PRO A 641 13.17 14.44 -8.31
N VAL A 642 12.97 13.63 -9.36
CA VAL A 642 12.26 12.34 -9.27
C VAL A 642 13.00 11.34 -8.39
N LEU A 643 14.33 11.23 -8.51
CA LEU A 643 15.14 10.37 -7.63
C LEU A 643 15.05 10.81 -6.16
N LYS A 644 15.10 12.12 -5.89
CA LYS A 644 14.96 12.65 -4.53
C LYS A 644 13.56 12.42 -3.97
N ALA A 645 12.51 12.58 -4.78
CA ALA A 645 11.13 12.28 -4.38
C ALA A 645 10.96 10.78 -4.07
N ALA A 646 11.49 9.89 -4.92
CA ALA A 646 11.49 8.45 -4.73
C ALA A 646 12.18 8.03 -3.42
N ILE A 647 13.36 8.58 -3.14
CA ILE A 647 14.08 8.33 -1.89
C ILE A 647 13.22 8.70 -0.68
N ARG A 648 12.60 9.89 -0.70
CA ARG A 648 11.76 10.35 0.40
C ARG A 648 10.52 9.48 0.56
N SER A 649 9.82 9.15 -0.53
CA SER A 649 8.62 8.32 -0.49
C SER A 649 8.92 6.91 0.03
N ILE A 650 10.06 6.33 -0.34
CA ILE A 650 10.55 5.04 0.16
C ILE A 650 10.84 5.11 1.67
N CYS A 651 11.56 6.14 2.11
CA CYS A 651 11.91 6.29 3.53
C CYS A 651 10.72 6.62 4.44
N GLU A 652 9.58 7.04 3.89
CA GLU A 652 8.34 7.29 4.64
C GLU A 652 7.50 6.05 4.92
N GLN A 653 7.84 4.91 4.33
CA GLN A 653 7.07 3.69 4.52
C GLN A 653 7.31 3.07 5.91
N ASP A 654 6.22 2.69 6.59
CA ASP A 654 6.29 2.12 7.95
C ASP A 654 7.14 0.84 8.01
N TRP A 655 7.05 -0.03 7.00
CA TRP A 655 7.84 -1.25 6.95
C TRP A 655 9.34 -0.96 6.74
N VAL A 656 9.68 0.09 5.99
CA VAL A 656 11.07 0.57 5.82
C VAL A 656 11.58 1.12 7.14
N ASN A 657 10.79 1.93 7.82
CA ASN A 657 11.12 2.45 9.14
C ASN A 657 11.42 1.34 10.15
N GLN A 658 10.49 0.38 10.31
CA GLN A 658 10.65 -0.79 11.18
C GLN A 658 11.91 -1.58 10.82
N ARG A 659 12.14 -1.82 9.53
CA ARG A 659 13.30 -2.58 9.06
C ARG A 659 14.62 -1.88 9.36
N VAL A 660 14.71 -0.57 9.13
CA VAL A 660 15.93 0.20 9.44
C VAL A 660 16.17 0.24 10.95
N PHE A 661 15.12 0.32 11.78
CA PHE A 661 15.23 0.17 13.23
C PHE A 661 15.82 -1.19 13.64
N GLU A 662 15.30 -2.30 13.13
CA GLU A 662 15.85 -3.64 13.40
C GLU A 662 17.33 -3.77 13.00
N LEU A 663 17.72 -3.13 11.90
CA LEU A 663 19.11 -3.13 11.44
C LEU A 663 20.03 -2.36 12.40
N CYS A 664 19.55 -1.21 12.89
CA CYS A 664 20.27 -0.40 13.87
C CYS A 664 20.41 -1.13 15.22
N GLU A 665 19.36 -1.82 15.68
CA GLU A 665 19.39 -2.63 16.90
C GLU A 665 20.43 -3.76 16.83
N LYS A 666 20.53 -4.42 15.67
CA LYS A 666 21.53 -5.48 15.43
C LYS A 666 22.96 -4.95 15.24
N GLY A 667 23.19 -3.64 15.40
CA GLY A 667 24.51 -3.02 15.24
C GLY A 667 25.04 -3.00 13.80
N ARG A 668 24.20 -3.33 12.80
CA ARG A 668 24.59 -3.46 11.38
C ARG A 668 24.71 -2.11 10.65
N LEU A 669 25.17 -1.07 11.34
CA LEU A 669 25.36 0.28 10.78
C LEU A 669 26.41 0.33 9.65
N GLU A 670 27.19 -0.73 9.46
CA GLU A 670 28.23 -0.84 8.43
C GLU A 670 27.66 -1.05 7.02
N MET A 671 26.37 -1.37 6.92
CA MET A 671 25.71 -1.52 5.62
C MET A 671 25.60 -0.21 4.83
N PHE A 672 25.79 0.94 5.50
CA PHE A 672 25.91 2.25 4.86
C PHE A 672 27.34 2.57 4.37
N ALA A 673 28.34 1.74 4.70
CA ALA A 673 29.75 1.99 4.38
C ALA A 673 30.11 1.90 2.88
N LYS A 674 29.16 1.51 2.02
CA LYS A 674 29.31 1.53 0.55
C LYS A 674 28.99 2.91 -0.07
N LEU A 675 28.51 3.86 0.75
CA LEU A 675 28.30 5.24 0.34
C LEU A 675 29.64 5.98 0.33
N ARG A 676 29.79 6.94 -0.58
CA ARG A 676 31.09 7.58 -0.83
C ARG A 676 31.46 8.62 0.24
N ASN A 677 30.45 9.16 0.94
CA ASN A 677 30.62 10.17 1.99
C ASN A 677 29.78 9.83 3.22
N ASN A 678 30.36 10.05 4.41
CA ASN A 678 29.69 9.87 5.72
C ASN A 678 28.38 10.69 5.82
N SER A 679 28.30 11.84 5.16
CA SER A 679 27.07 12.65 5.13
C SER A 679 25.88 11.95 4.48
N GLN A 680 26.10 11.05 3.51
CA GLN A 680 25.03 10.36 2.79
C GLN A 680 24.35 9.29 3.66
N SER A 681 25.13 8.51 4.42
CA SER A 681 24.61 7.52 5.36
C SER A 681 23.72 8.17 6.41
N GLN A 682 24.17 9.31 6.94
CA GLN A 682 23.44 10.06 7.96
C GLN A 682 22.12 10.61 7.41
N LYS A 683 22.11 11.11 6.16
CA LYS A 683 20.87 11.52 5.50
C LYS A 683 19.88 10.36 5.36
N ILE A 684 20.33 9.15 4.98
CA ILE A 684 19.44 7.98 4.87
C ILE A 684 18.82 7.63 6.22
N ILE A 685 19.65 7.52 7.27
CA ILE A 685 19.15 7.23 8.62
C ILE A 685 18.16 8.31 9.06
N ARG A 686 18.46 9.58 8.76
CA ARG A 686 17.59 10.70 9.12
C ARG A 686 16.22 10.63 8.49
N LEU A 687 16.16 10.26 7.21
CA LEU A 687 14.92 10.11 6.47
C LEU A 687 14.15 8.86 6.90
N ALA A 688 14.83 7.72 7.05
CA ALA A 688 14.21 6.41 7.23
C ALA A 688 13.75 6.14 8.68
N LEU A 689 14.46 6.65 9.70
CA LEU A 689 14.10 6.42 11.10
C LEU A 689 12.99 7.34 11.62
N ARG A 690 12.64 8.39 10.89
CA ARG A 690 11.60 9.37 11.27
C ARG A 690 10.30 9.11 10.51
N ARG A 691 9.16 9.35 11.16
CA ARG A 691 7.84 9.05 10.60
C ARG A 691 7.42 10.09 9.55
N LYS A 692 6.41 9.76 8.75
CA LYS A 692 5.83 10.66 7.74
C LYS A 692 5.31 11.99 8.33
N CYS A 693 4.76 11.96 9.54
CA CYS A 693 4.30 13.18 10.24
C CYS A 693 5.44 14.15 10.61
N GLU A 694 6.70 13.71 10.57
CA GLU A 694 7.88 14.54 10.86
C GLU A 694 8.52 15.12 9.58
N ARG A 695 7.82 15.16 8.44
CA ARG A 695 8.34 15.66 7.15
C ARG A 695 9.11 16.98 7.27
N ASN A 696 8.49 18.01 7.87
CA ASN A 696 9.13 19.32 8.04
C ASN A 696 10.41 19.22 8.90
N LEU A 697 10.36 18.45 9.98
CA LEU A 697 11.52 18.23 10.85
C LEU A 697 12.65 17.49 10.10
N LYS A 698 12.35 16.53 9.22
CA LYS A 698 13.36 15.85 8.40
C LYS A 698 14.12 16.86 7.54
N GLU A 699 13.41 17.78 6.89
CA GLU A 699 14.01 18.79 6.01
C GLU A 699 14.88 19.77 6.79
N GLU A 700 14.37 20.28 7.91
CA GLU A 700 15.13 21.16 8.80
C GLU A 700 16.41 20.49 9.31
N LEU A 701 16.35 19.22 9.73
CA LEU A 701 17.51 18.50 10.22
C LEU A 701 18.55 18.25 9.13
N ILE A 702 18.14 17.97 7.89
CA ILE A 702 19.05 17.82 6.76
C ILE A 702 19.74 19.15 6.45
N ALA A 703 18.97 20.24 6.34
CA ALA A 703 19.51 21.57 6.08
C ALA A 703 20.47 22.03 7.19
N ASN A 704 20.11 21.82 8.46
CA ASN A 704 20.95 22.18 9.59
C ASN A 704 22.26 21.38 9.63
N ALA A 705 22.21 20.09 9.26
CA ALA A 705 23.40 19.23 9.19
C ALA A 705 24.35 19.62 8.07
N GLU A 706 23.86 20.21 6.97
CA GLU A 706 24.69 20.77 5.90
C GLU A 706 25.35 22.11 6.32
N ASN A 707 24.74 22.84 7.24
CA ASN A 707 25.26 24.11 7.75
C ASN A 707 26.32 23.92 8.86
N THR A 708 25.92 23.47 10.06
CA THR A 708 26.86 23.25 11.18
C THR A 708 26.36 22.13 12.10
N VAL A 709 27.31 21.37 12.67
CA VAL A 709 27.02 20.32 13.66
C VAL A 709 26.26 20.88 14.86
N ARG A 710 26.58 22.09 15.33
CA ARG A 710 25.91 22.73 16.47
C ARG A 710 24.44 23.03 16.18
N LEU A 711 24.14 23.67 15.04
CA LEU A 711 22.75 23.99 14.65
C LEU A 711 21.92 22.72 14.51
N PHE A 712 22.50 21.67 13.93
CA PHE A 712 21.88 20.36 13.86
C PHE A 712 21.57 19.79 15.25
N LEU A 713 22.54 19.73 16.17
CA LEU A 713 22.35 19.16 17.50
C LEU A 713 21.33 19.94 18.33
N THR A 714 21.35 21.27 18.29
CA THR A 714 20.34 22.10 18.96
C THR A 714 18.94 21.76 18.46
N ARG A 715 18.73 21.70 17.14
CA ARG A 715 17.41 21.34 16.59
C ARG A 715 17.03 19.89 16.93
N LEU A 716 17.97 18.96 16.82
CA LEU A 716 17.78 17.54 17.13
C LEU A 716 17.26 17.33 18.55
N PHE A 717 17.94 17.89 19.55
CA PHE A 717 17.51 17.77 20.95
C PHE A 717 16.22 18.55 21.23
N SER A 718 16.04 19.75 20.67
CA SER A 718 14.79 20.51 20.83
C SER A 718 13.55 19.76 20.32
N SER A 719 13.74 18.86 19.34
CA SER A 719 12.67 18.05 18.75
C SER A 719 12.40 16.73 19.47
N MET A 720 13.17 16.42 20.53
CA MET A 720 13.12 15.12 21.19
C MET A 720 11.78 14.90 21.92
N ASN A 721 11.17 13.75 21.65
CA ASN A 721 9.97 13.26 22.31
C ASN A 721 10.03 11.72 22.45
N VAL A 722 9.02 11.15 23.12
CA VAL A 722 8.95 9.69 23.37
C VAL A 722 8.95 8.86 22.07
N TRP A 723 8.44 9.40 20.96
CA TRP A 723 8.33 8.70 19.69
C TRP A 723 9.60 8.72 18.85
N ASN A 724 10.42 9.77 18.93
CA ASN A 724 11.61 9.95 18.10
C ASN A 724 12.95 9.80 18.86
N MET A 725 12.93 9.60 20.18
CA MET A 725 14.14 9.40 20.99
C MET A 725 15.05 8.29 20.44
N ARG A 726 14.48 7.15 20.02
CA ARG A 726 15.24 6.05 19.42
C ARG A 726 15.91 6.47 18.11
N ALA A 727 15.22 7.25 17.27
CA ALA A 727 15.79 7.76 16.03
C ALA A 727 16.97 8.69 16.30
N ILE A 728 16.86 9.57 17.30
CA ILE A 728 17.94 10.48 17.74
C ILE A 728 19.17 9.69 18.20
N ILE A 729 18.97 8.65 19.02
CA ILE A 729 20.08 7.81 19.52
C ILE A 729 20.85 7.17 18.36
N TYR A 730 20.15 6.61 17.36
CA TYR A 730 20.81 5.96 16.22
C TYR A 730 21.48 6.96 15.27
N ASP A 731 20.90 8.15 15.10
CA ASP A 731 21.50 9.26 14.34
C ASP A 731 22.86 9.66 14.95
N LEU A 732 22.89 9.93 16.26
CA LEU A 732 24.12 10.24 17.01
C LEU A 732 25.13 9.09 16.98
N ARG A 733 24.66 7.85 17.17
CA ARG A 733 25.53 6.66 17.15
C ARG A 733 26.21 6.46 15.80
N LEU A 734 25.48 6.68 14.69
CA LEU A 734 26.08 6.62 13.36
C LEU A 734 27.11 7.74 13.18
N MET A 735 26.77 8.98 13.57
CA MET A 735 27.69 10.11 13.50
C MET A 735 29.01 9.84 14.22
N ILE A 736 28.98 9.25 15.41
CA ILE A 736 30.19 8.88 16.16
C ILE A 736 30.97 7.77 15.43
N LYS A 737 30.29 6.69 15.02
CA LYS A 737 30.93 5.51 14.40
C LYS A 737 31.60 5.82 13.05
N GLU A 738 31.01 6.71 12.26
CA GLU A 738 31.58 7.09 10.95
C GLU A 738 32.86 7.93 11.09
N ASN A 739 32.94 8.76 12.13
CA ASN A 739 34.17 9.53 12.41
C ASN A 739 35.27 8.65 13.01
N GLU A 740 34.91 7.64 13.83
CA GLU A 740 35.86 6.63 14.34
C GLU A 740 36.50 5.79 13.22
N LYS A 741 35.76 5.51 12.13
CA LYS A 741 36.30 4.75 10.98
C LYS A 741 37.33 5.55 10.17
N ILE A 742 37.14 6.87 10.04
CA ILE A 742 38.09 7.73 9.33
C ILE A 742 39.46 7.65 10.03
N GLU A 743 39.48 7.78 11.35
CA GLU A 743 40.68 7.69 12.20
C GLU A 743 41.53 6.43 11.89
N LYS A 744 40.87 5.28 11.71
CA LYS A 744 41.53 3.98 11.48
C LYS A 744 42.00 3.76 10.02
N SER A 745 41.57 4.59 9.07
CA SER A 745 41.77 4.35 7.62
C SER A 745 42.88 5.20 6.97
N THR A 746 43.36 6.25 7.64
CA THR A 746 44.38 7.18 7.10
C THR A 746 45.82 6.72 7.40
N HIS A 747 46.68 6.71 6.38
CA HIS A 747 48.05 6.17 6.45
C HIS A 747 49.15 7.15 6.90
N THR A 748 48.85 8.44 7.13
CA THR A 748 49.85 9.44 7.58
C THR A 748 49.56 9.92 9.00
N ALA A 749 50.57 9.89 9.88
CA ALA A 749 50.42 10.27 11.30
C ALA A 749 49.89 11.70 11.52
N PHE A 750 50.17 12.62 10.59
CA PHE A 750 49.68 14.01 10.62
C PHE A 750 48.16 14.11 10.38
N THR A 751 47.61 13.29 9.47
CA THR A 751 46.16 13.29 9.21
C THR A 751 45.40 12.52 10.30
N GLN A 752 46.00 11.50 10.89
CA GLN A 752 45.43 10.80 12.06
C GLN A 752 45.22 11.73 13.26
N HIS A 753 46.22 12.56 13.62
CA HIS A 753 46.09 13.53 14.72
C HIS A 753 45.00 14.58 14.48
N GLN A 754 44.86 15.07 13.24
CA GLN A 754 43.80 16.01 12.87
C GLN A 754 42.40 15.36 12.97
N MET A 755 42.27 14.10 12.59
CA MET A 755 41.00 13.36 12.65
C MET A 755 40.61 13.00 14.08
N LEU A 756 41.57 12.66 14.94
CA LEU A 756 41.34 12.43 16.37
C LEU A 756 40.80 13.71 17.05
N HIS A 757 41.40 14.86 16.75
CA HIS A 757 40.92 16.15 17.25
C HIS A 757 39.50 16.48 16.77
N LEU A 758 39.14 16.15 15.51
CA LEU A 758 37.78 16.32 14.99
C LEU A 758 36.77 15.41 15.70
N TYR A 759 37.16 14.17 15.99
CA TYR A 759 36.33 13.22 16.74
C TYR A 759 36.08 13.67 18.18
N ASP A 760 37.13 14.12 18.88
CA ASP A 760 37.02 14.63 20.26
C ASP A 760 36.14 15.88 20.30
N ASN A 761 36.32 16.81 19.36
CA ASN A 761 35.50 18.01 19.24
C ASN A 761 34.02 17.68 18.98
N LEU A 762 33.74 16.71 18.08
CA LEU A 762 32.38 16.25 17.85
C LEU A 762 31.74 15.69 19.12
N THR A 763 32.47 14.82 19.83
CA THR A 763 31.98 14.18 21.07
C THR A 763 31.73 15.21 22.17
N GLN A 764 32.62 16.19 22.32
CA GLN A 764 32.45 17.32 23.24
C GLN A 764 31.25 18.20 22.86
N THR A 765 31.05 18.46 21.57
CA THR A 765 29.91 19.26 21.07
C THR A 765 28.59 18.54 21.33
N ILE A 766 28.53 17.22 21.13
CA ILE A 766 27.37 16.39 21.47
C ILE A 766 27.10 16.45 22.98
N ALA A 767 28.12 16.20 23.81
CA ALA A 767 27.98 16.22 25.26
C ALA A 767 27.55 17.60 25.80
N GLY A 768 28.12 18.68 25.24
CA GLY A 768 27.76 20.05 25.58
C GLY A 768 26.30 20.38 25.21
N SER A 769 25.87 19.99 24.01
CA SER A 769 24.48 20.20 23.55
C SER A 769 23.48 19.39 24.37
N CYS A 770 23.81 18.14 24.72
CA CYS A 770 23.02 17.33 25.65
C CYS A 770 22.87 18.02 27.01
N ARG A 771 23.97 18.50 27.59
CA ARG A 771 23.98 19.18 28.89
C ARG A 771 23.13 20.45 28.86
N GLU A 772 23.28 21.26 27.81
CA GLU A 772 22.50 22.50 27.63
C GLU A 772 21.00 22.21 27.61
N TYR A 773 20.57 21.21 26.85
CA TYR A 773 19.17 20.78 26.78
C TYR A 773 18.59 20.36 28.14
N PHE A 774 19.30 19.50 28.89
CA PHE A 774 18.83 19.05 30.21
C PHE A 774 18.87 20.16 31.27
N MET A 775 19.78 21.13 31.15
CA MET A 775 19.82 22.31 32.03
C MET A 775 18.67 23.29 31.74
N THR A 776 18.22 23.40 30.48
CA THR A 776 17.05 24.20 30.12
C THR A 776 15.73 23.57 30.55
N MET A 777 15.65 22.24 30.65
CA MET A 777 14.49 21.46 31.13
C MET A 777 14.34 21.40 32.67
N SER A 778 15.19 22.11 33.43
CA SER A 778 15.14 22.07 34.89
C SER A 778 13.77 22.52 35.41
N PRO A 779 13.12 21.76 36.31
CA PRO A 779 11.71 21.95 36.71
C PRO A 779 11.38 23.31 37.31
N ASP A 780 12.39 24.07 37.76
CA ASP A 780 12.23 25.38 38.37
C ASP A 780 11.80 26.49 37.39
N LYS A 781 11.82 26.25 36.07
CA LYS A 781 11.54 27.28 35.06
C LYS A 781 10.23 27.13 34.27
N GLU A 782 9.60 25.96 34.24
CA GLU A 782 8.40 25.74 33.40
C GLU A 782 7.08 25.52 34.16
N GLY A 783 7.06 25.58 35.50
CA GLY A 783 5.79 25.47 36.25
C GLY A 783 5.01 24.17 35.95
N LEU A 784 5.70 23.11 35.52
CA LEU A 784 5.12 21.80 35.28
C LEU A 784 4.65 21.21 36.61
N GLN A 785 3.34 21.31 36.87
CA GLN A 785 2.74 20.58 37.98
C GLN A 785 2.98 19.07 37.77
N PRO A 786 3.37 18.33 38.82
CA PRO A 786 3.46 16.88 38.74
C PRO A 786 2.09 16.35 38.30
N ILE A 787 2.09 15.54 37.23
CA ILE A 787 0.88 14.89 36.71
C ILE A 787 0.25 14.10 37.86
N LYS A 788 -0.80 14.67 38.48
CA LYS A 788 -1.67 13.92 39.38
C LYS A 788 -2.43 12.92 38.52
N VAL A 789 -1.92 11.71 38.44
CA VAL A 789 -2.66 10.57 37.87
C VAL A 789 -3.98 10.49 38.64
N GLY A 790 -5.08 10.82 37.96
CA GLY A 790 -6.42 10.73 38.53
C GLY A 790 -6.66 9.30 39.01
N LYS A 791 -7.21 9.16 40.22
CA LYS A 791 -7.47 7.86 40.90
C LYS A 791 -8.37 6.88 40.12
N GLY A 792 -8.85 7.23 38.91
CA GLY A 792 -9.73 6.41 38.08
C GLY A 792 -9.04 5.47 37.06
N PHE A 793 -7.70 5.54 36.91
CA PHE A 793 -6.95 4.66 35.99
C PHE A 793 -6.08 3.63 36.73
N GLN A 794 -6.67 2.92 37.70
CA GLN A 794 -6.06 1.68 38.17
C GLN A 794 -6.52 0.54 37.26
N LEU A 795 -5.62 0.07 36.40
CA LEU A 795 -5.76 -1.24 35.75
C LEU A 795 -5.93 -2.28 36.86
N SER A 796 -7.06 -2.98 36.87
CA SER A 796 -7.28 -4.13 37.75
C SER A 796 -6.19 -5.16 37.46
N ARG A 797 -5.41 -5.52 38.48
CA ARG A 797 -4.42 -6.59 38.42
C ARG A 797 -5.04 -7.93 38.10
#